data_AF-A0A7X6UXI0-F1
#
_entry.id   AF-A0A7X6UXI0-F1
#
_cell.length_a   1.000
_cell.length_b   1.000
_cell.length_c   1.000
_cell.angle_alpha   90.00
_cell.angle_beta   90.00
_cell.angle_gamma   90.00
#
_symmetry.space_group_name_H-M   'P 1'
#
loop_
_entity.id
_entity.type
_entity.pdbx_description
1 polymer ?
#
loop_
_entity_poly.entity_id
_entity_poly.type
_entity_poly.pdbx_seq_one_letter_code
_entity_poly.pdbx_strand_id
1 'polypeptide(L)'
;MRIWLAILVLSGVVGAQTTIYQNLRSDDNFFTEIVTAHRVQKPTAAALDMAFWHHNSLFSEPGGELEVPATPYFMEFKQLYLNGVFSRVENRMEATGLRPEVRALPLSFPAVRREAQVQLGWSFLSQVQSSLNLLGPVRATRLLVQPFNKILPWKSKTRKAELWVEIELNPGTEIPGVRDRNGDGIPEVYAQINPALLSRDTLEAFVHWVEQVYTRELLDSAQVLAWAQNLAGHLYPALNTDLEWNVGDLWPTDSLYLRALQGRKIAHPTVVIKGNPLGKVHYTVIDVPGMKAVANLNSNLSSGAGDERAPTSKIADRNLPQNYVENMARWEQELAEHGSYENWEKSLQVWRNPLQQRMAELDASTHGLVGQNPEWLYFRRSLAYSVGGDVQKQGENADPTAALITFKSKLEELETNMLFVPVPPKTEVYGEHLTGDSSLSATIFNPWGRKYLNDLQEDGMEVVDLLPLYLTAKQNSPELLYQKRDTHWDLPGMLVAAEKIAQRIKQYAWYAELQPDTARFSTEATTYTRLGDVVERLPDSVQSQYGADTLPALRVFAEGQPYQGKRGAPIVIIGDSFTGVMESTDAKNGGIGAHIARLIGLDVEVITSWGGGPNVRSRLWRARQAELQNDVRLVIYLMAARDLYEYPGGWDPESF
;
A
#
# COMPACT_ATOMS: atom_id res chain seq x y z
N MET A 1 22.82 -20.38 40.73
CA MET A 1 21.72 -19.38 40.75
C MET A 1 22.32 -18.00 40.56
N ARG A 2 22.48 -17.56 39.31
CA ARG A 2 23.22 -16.33 38.95
C ARG A 2 22.31 -15.42 38.13
N ILE A 3 21.95 -14.31 38.78
CA ILE A 3 21.98 -12.90 38.32
C ILE A 3 21.42 -12.60 36.92
N TRP A 4 20.29 -11.89 36.96
CA TRP A 4 19.76 -11.01 35.92
C TRP A 4 20.83 -10.07 35.36
N LEU A 5 21.04 -10.07 34.04
CA LEU A 5 21.66 -8.95 33.33
C LEU A 5 20.65 -8.42 32.30
N ALA A 6 19.90 -7.41 32.71
CA ALA A 6 19.32 -6.44 31.80
C ALA A 6 20.48 -5.62 31.21
N ILE A 7 20.72 -5.71 29.90
CA ILE A 7 21.64 -4.80 29.23
C ILE A 7 20.81 -3.59 28.76
N LEU A 8 20.77 -2.60 29.65
CA LEU A 8 20.56 -1.20 29.31
C LEU A 8 21.73 -0.73 28.44
N VAL A 9 21.45 -0.33 27.19
CA VAL A 9 22.37 0.51 26.42
C VAL A 9 21.84 1.93 26.44
N LEU A 10 22.31 2.70 27.42
CA LEU A 10 22.16 4.14 27.46
C LEU A 10 23.37 4.80 26.77
N SER A 11 23.05 5.64 25.79
CA SER A 11 23.75 6.87 25.44
C SER A 11 25.14 6.80 24.79
N GLY A 12 25.14 6.89 23.46
CA GLY A 12 26.32 7.17 22.64
C GLY A 12 26.21 8.35 21.67
N VAL A 13 25.06 9.05 21.53
CA VAL A 13 24.90 10.39 20.90
C VAL A 13 23.62 11.07 21.44
N VAL A 14 23.57 11.40 22.74
CA VAL A 14 22.37 12.03 23.37
C VAL A 14 22.30 13.55 23.17
N GLY A 15 23.20 14.14 22.38
CA GLY A 15 23.22 15.60 22.18
C GLY A 15 22.27 16.17 21.11
N ALA A 16 21.79 15.35 20.17
CA ALA A 16 21.00 15.82 19.02
C ALA A 16 19.68 15.06 18.78
N GLN A 17 19.54 13.85 19.32
CA GLN A 17 18.34 13.02 19.15
C GLN A 17 17.10 13.56 19.89
N THR A 18 17.28 14.45 20.87
CA THR A 18 16.21 15.07 21.67
C THR A 18 15.43 16.17 20.95
N THR A 19 15.75 16.48 19.67
CA THR A 19 15.14 17.61 18.95
C THR A 19 14.24 17.25 17.77
N ILE A 20 14.18 15.98 17.35
CA ILE A 20 13.49 15.60 16.09
C ILE A 20 12.19 14.85 16.38
N TYR A 21 12.23 13.83 17.23
CA TYR A 21 11.04 13.19 17.77
C TYR A 21 11.27 12.68 19.21
N GLN A 22 10.18 12.45 19.95
CA GLN A 22 10.18 11.99 21.34
C GLN A 22 9.33 10.72 21.45
N ASN A 23 9.85 9.67 22.08
CA ASN A 23 9.03 8.51 22.44
C ASN A 23 8.00 8.92 23.50
N LEU A 24 6.72 8.69 23.20
CA LEU A 24 5.60 9.06 24.07
C LEU A 24 5.25 7.96 25.07
N ARG A 25 5.94 6.82 25.04
CA ARG A 25 5.79 5.72 25.99
C ARG A 25 6.93 5.72 27.01
N SER A 26 6.64 5.26 28.24
CA SER A 26 7.55 5.32 29.40
C SER A 26 8.36 4.06 29.69
N ASP A 27 8.24 2.99 28.88
CA ASP A 27 8.79 1.68 29.24
C ASP A 27 9.72 1.19 28.10
N ASP A 28 10.93 0.74 28.46
CA ASP A 28 12.03 0.46 27.52
C ASP A 28 11.95 -0.91 26.80
N ASN A 29 10.86 -1.68 26.92
CA ASN A 29 10.79 -3.07 26.41
C ASN A 29 9.97 -3.22 25.13
N PHE A 30 10.60 -2.79 24.04
CA PHE A 30 10.06 -2.67 22.68
C PHE A 30 9.51 -3.97 22.03
N PHE A 31 10.05 -5.15 22.37
CA PHE A 31 9.79 -6.41 21.63
C PHE A 31 8.46 -7.11 21.94
N THR A 32 7.69 -6.61 22.92
CA THR A 32 6.38 -7.21 23.30
C THR A 32 5.20 -6.31 22.97
N GLU A 33 5.46 -5.15 22.39
CA GLU A 33 4.50 -4.07 22.32
C GLU A 33 3.56 -4.21 21.12
N ILE A 34 2.30 -3.83 21.31
CA ILE A 34 1.32 -3.72 20.22
C ILE A 34 1.00 -2.26 19.89
N VAL A 35 1.66 -1.30 20.55
CA VAL A 35 1.54 0.13 20.28
C VAL A 35 2.90 0.80 20.39
N THR A 36 3.34 1.44 19.31
CA THR A 36 4.49 2.35 19.23
C THR A 36 3.96 3.79 19.10
N ALA A 37 4.51 4.75 19.86
CA ALA A 37 4.03 6.14 19.84
C ALA A 37 5.16 7.16 19.90
N HIS A 38 5.18 8.08 18.93
CA HIS A 38 6.20 9.10 18.78
C HIS A 38 5.60 10.49 18.58
N ARG A 39 6.23 11.51 19.16
CA ARG A 39 5.93 12.93 18.91
C ARG A 39 6.98 13.53 18.01
N VAL A 40 6.60 14.13 16.89
CA VAL A 40 7.51 14.77 15.92
C VAL A 40 7.32 16.29 15.99
N GLN A 41 8.34 17.02 16.44
CA GLN A 41 8.21 18.49 16.62
C GLN A 41 8.29 19.26 15.31
N LYS A 42 9.05 18.75 14.33
CA LYS A 42 9.24 19.36 13.02
C LYS A 42 8.92 18.30 11.95
N PRO A 43 7.74 18.34 11.34
CA PRO A 43 7.26 17.28 10.46
C PRO A 43 7.91 17.39 9.07
N THR A 44 9.19 17.04 8.98
CA THR A 44 9.82 16.77 7.68
C THR A 44 9.60 15.31 7.32
N ALA A 45 9.66 14.96 6.04
CA ALA A 45 9.52 13.56 5.59
C ALA A 45 10.52 12.63 6.31
N ALA A 46 11.78 13.07 6.43
CA ALA A 46 12.82 12.36 7.18
C ALA A 46 12.46 12.14 8.66
N ALA A 47 11.95 13.16 9.34
CA ALA A 47 11.58 13.06 10.75
C ALA A 47 10.40 12.09 10.97
N LEU A 48 9.40 12.12 10.08
CA LEU A 48 8.25 11.21 10.11
C LEU A 48 8.66 9.77 9.81
N ASP A 49 9.48 9.55 8.77
CA ASP A 49 10.00 8.22 8.45
C ASP A 49 10.86 7.67 9.58
N MET A 50 11.77 8.47 10.14
CA MET A 50 12.56 8.07 11.30
C MET A 50 11.66 7.70 12.47
N ALA A 51 10.67 8.53 12.80
CA ALA A 51 9.71 8.23 13.86
C ALA A 51 8.87 6.97 13.57
N PHE A 52 8.57 6.67 12.31
CA PHE A 52 7.80 5.47 11.98
C PHE A 52 8.63 4.19 12.02
N TRP A 53 9.87 4.22 11.50
CA TRP A 53 10.69 3.01 11.36
C TRP A 53 11.48 2.68 12.64
N HIS A 54 11.93 3.70 13.36
CA HIS A 54 12.77 3.52 14.54
C HIS A 54 11.97 2.91 15.69
N HIS A 55 12.38 1.73 16.17
CA HIS A 55 11.74 1.05 17.29
C HIS A 55 10.21 1.00 17.10
N ASN A 56 9.77 0.42 15.97
CA ASN A 56 8.36 0.14 15.71
C ASN A 56 8.01 -1.35 15.72
N SER A 57 7.13 -1.73 16.64
CA SER A 57 6.80 -3.12 16.97
C SER A 57 6.09 -3.85 15.82
N LEU A 58 5.53 -3.09 14.87
CA LEU A 58 5.02 -3.60 13.60
C LEU A 58 6.07 -4.46 12.87
N PHE A 59 7.33 -4.15 13.12
CA PHE A 59 8.50 -4.81 12.58
C PHE A 59 9.15 -5.72 13.64
N SER A 60 8.39 -6.49 14.43
CA SER A 60 8.97 -7.46 15.34
C SER A 60 8.49 -8.88 15.01
N GLU A 61 9.41 -9.82 14.80
CA GLU A 61 9.07 -11.25 14.71
C GLU A 61 9.11 -11.89 16.12
N PRO A 62 8.12 -12.71 16.50
CA PRO A 62 8.18 -13.45 17.76
C PRO A 62 9.29 -14.52 17.74
N GLY A 63 10.26 -14.44 18.66
CA GLY A 63 11.07 -15.60 19.07
C GLY A 63 12.41 -15.84 18.36
N GLY A 64 12.88 -14.95 17.50
CA GLY A 64 14.23 -15.05 16.93
C GLY A 64 15.28 -14.47 17.87
N GLU A 65 15.95 -15.29 18.69
CA GLU A 65 17.26 -14.90 19.21
C GLU A 65 18.24 -14.80 18.02
N LEU A 66 19.15 -13.81 18.04
CA LEU A 66 20.22 -13.74 17.06
C LEU A 66 21.12 -14.97 17.27
N GLU A 67 21.13 -15.88 16.30
CA GLU A 67 22.05 -17.01 16.32
C GLU A 67 23.47 -16.51 16.10
N VAL A 68 24.23 -16.34 17.18
CA VAL A 68 25.67 -16.10 17.09
C VAL A 68 26.36 -17.44 16.80
N PRO A 69 27.07 -17.59 15.67
CA PRO A 69 27.80 -18.81 15.39
C PRO A 69 28.85 -19.07 16.48
N ALA A 70 28.97 -20.33 16.90
CA ALA A 70 29.92 -20.74 17.96
C ALA A 70 31.39 -20.49 17.57
N THR A 71 31.69 -20.43 16.28
CA THR A 71 33.02 -20.10 15.74
C THR A 71 32.93 -18.75 15.02
N PRO A 72 33.78 -17.77 15.40
CA PRO A 72 33.82 -16.48 14.72
C PRO A 72 34.17 -16.61 13.24
N TYR A 73 33.55 -15.76 12.41
CA TYR A 73 33.90 -15.62 11.00
C TYR A 73 34.95 -14.52 10.84
N PHE A 74 36.18 -14.92 10.50
CA PHE A 74 37.26 -13.97 10.26
C PHE A 74 37.18 -13.40 8.85
N MET A 75 37.21 -12.07 8.74
CA MET A 75 37.20 -11.35 7.48
C MET A 75 38.35 -10.33 7.43
N GLU A 76 39.04 -10.24 6.29
CA GLU A 76 40.05 -9.22 6.06
C GLU A 76 39.40 -7.88 5.72
N PHE A 77 39.91 -6.78 6.28
CA PHE A 77 39.38 -5.43 6.05
C PHE A 77 39.29 -5.05 4.55
N LYS A 78 40.17 -5.59 3.70
CA LYS A 78 40.16 -5.34 2.24
C LYS A 78 38.94 -5.92 1.53
N GLN A 79 38.31 -6.96 2.09
CA GLN A 79 37.10 -7.57 1.52
C GLN A 79 35.91 -6.62 1.58
N LEU A 80 35.93 -5.65 2.51
CA LEU A 80 34.90 -4.63 2.66
C LEU A 80 34.83 -3.65 1.48
N TYR A 81 35.79 -3.65 0.54
CA TYR A 81 35.74 -2.81 -0.66
C TYR A 81 34.81 -3.37 -1.75
N LEU A 82 34.37 -4.61 -1.60
CA LEU A 82 33.33 -5.26 -2.42
C LEU A 82 33.53 -5.06 -3.93
N ASN A 83 34.67 -5.52 -4.44
CA ASN A 83 35.02 -5.44 -5.87
C ASN A 83 34.94 -4.01 -6.46
N GLY A 84 35.25 -3.00 -5.66
CA GLY A 84 35.27 -1.60 -6.10
C GLY A 84 33.92 -0.89 -6.05
N VAL A 85 32.89 -1.53 -5.47
CA VAL A 85 31.63 -0.85 -5.12
C VAL A 85 31.89 0.27 -4.12
N PHE A 86 32.81 0.05 -3.19
CA PHE A 86 33.24 1.07 -2.26
C PHE A 86 34.61 1.61 -2.65
N SER A 87 34.71 2.95 -2.68
CA SER A 87 35.96 3.65 -2.95
C SER A 87 36.77 3.91 -1.68
N ARG A 88 36.09 3.89 -0.52
CA ARG A 88 36.68 4.12 0.80
C ARG A 88 35.89 3.37 1.85
N VAL A 89 36.56 2.81 2.85
CA VAL A 89 35.95 2.12 4.00
C VAL A 89 36.61 2.61 5.28
N GLU A 90 35.81 2.91 6.29
CA GLU A 90 36.21 3.47 7.58
C GLU A 90 35.59 2.64 8.71
N ASN A 91 36.36 2.39 9.77
CA ASN A 91 35.90 1.65 10.95
C ASN A 91 35.21 2.56 11.99
N ARG A 92 35.07 3.86 11.70
CA ARG A 92 34.41 4.82 12.59
C ARG A 92 33.78 5.98 11.80
N MET A 93 32.60 6.40 12.23
CA MET A 93 31.84 7.48 11.59
C MET A 93 32.64 8.79 11.54
N GLU A 94 33.45 9.07 12.55
CA GLU A 94 34.28 10.29 12.64
C GLU A 94 35.37 10.34 11.56
N ALA A 95 35.81 9.17 11.06
CA ALA A 95 36.86 9.10 10.05
C ALA A 95 36.34 9.35 8.63
N THR A 96 35.04 9.22 8.40
CA THR A 96 34.39 9.52 7.10
C THR A 96 34.70 10.94 6.62
N GLY A 97 34.85 11.89 7.55
CA GLY A 97 35.00 13.31 7.27
C GLY A 97 33.67 14.04 7.07
N LEU A 98 32.54 13.35 7.33
CA LEU A 98 31.21 13.94 7.35
C LEU A 98 31.07 14.99 8.45
N ARG A 99 30.38 16.09 8.14
CA ARG A 99 30.24 17.20 9.08
C ARG A 99 29.27 16.83 10.21
N PRO A 100 29.45 17.33 11.44
CA PRO A 100 28.61 16.97 12.60
C PRO A 100 27.11 17.08 12.35
N GLU A 101 26.66 18.12 11.66
CA GLU A 101 25.25 18.36 11.34
C GLU A 101 24.65 17.29 10.40
N VAL A 102 25.47 16.70 9.55
CA VAL A 102 25.08 15.64 8.61
C VAL A 102 24.88 14.32 9.35
N ARG A 103 25.79 14.03 10.28
CA ARG A 103 25.73 12.84 11.13
C ARG A 103 24.52 12.84 12.07
N ALA A 104 23.91 14.01 12.29
CA ALA A 104 22.74 14.21 13.13
C ALA A 104 21.41 14.17 12.37
N LEU A 105 21.41 13.97 11.04
CA LEU A 105 20.18 13.93 10.24
C LEU A 105 19.32 12.69 10.59
N PRO A 106 17.98 12.84 10.62
CA PRO A 106 17.07 11.76 10.98
C PRO A 106 16.73 10.89 9.75
N LEU A 107 17.71 10.18 9.19
CA LEU A 107 17.50 9.39 7.98
C LEU A 107 17.14 7.93 8.31
N SER A 108 15.95 7.50 7.88
CA SER A 108 15.55 6.09 7.93
C SER A 108 16.00 5.38 6.65
N PHE A 109 16.75 4.27 6.78
CA PHE A 109 17.27 3.55 5.61
C PHE A 109 16.17 2.99 4.70
N PRO A 110 15.13 2.28 5.19
CA PRO A 110 14.05 1.80 4.34
C PRO A 110 13.41 2.91 3.47
N ALA A 111 13.18 4.08 4.04
CA ALA A 111 12.57 5.20 3.33
C ALA A 111 13.53 5.83 2.31
N VAL A 112 14.77 6.12 2.70
CA VAL A 112 15.78 6.69 1.81
C VAL A 112 16.12 5.73 0.67
N ARG A 113 16.19 4.43 0.94
CA ARG A 113 16.40 3.39 -0.08
C ARG A 113 15.32 3.45 -1.16
N ARG A 114 14.04 3.55 -0.77
CA ARG A 114 12.92 3.66 -1.70
C ARG A 114 13.07 4.86 -2.62
N GLU A 115 13.36 6.03 -2.07
CA GLU A 115 13.55 7.25 -2.86
C GLU A 115 14.83 7.18 -3.72
N ALA A 116 15.89 6.58 -3.21
CA ALA A 116 17.12 6.31 -3.96
C ALA A 116 16.88 5.37 -5.14
N GLN A 117 16.00 4.36 -5.00
CA GLN A 117 15.63 3.45 -6.10
C GLN A 117 15.00 4.21 -7.26
N VAL A 118 14.15 5.19 -6.96
CA VAL A 118 13.50 6.04 -7.96
C VAL A 118 14.50 7.01 -8.58
N GLN A 119 15.32 7.69 -7.78
CA GLN A 119 16.14 8.80 -8.25
C GLN A 119 17.53 8.40 -8.77
N LEU A 120 18.18 7.39 -8.17
CA LEU A 120 19.52 6.92 -8.56
C LEU A 120 19.48 5.75 -9.54
N GLY A 121 18.34 5.07 -9.64
CA GLY A 121 18.13 3.93 -10.52
C GLY A 121 18.41 2.58 -9.85
N TRP A 122 17.60 1.59 -10.22
CA TRP A 122 17.63 0.24 -9.67
C TRP A 122 18.92 -0.52 -9.96
N SER A 123 19.49 -0.40 -11.17
CA SER A 123 20.71 -1.10 -11.57
C SER A 123 21.88 -0.81 -10.62
N PHE A 124 22.01 0.46 -10.21
CA PHE A 124 23.01 0.90 -9.25
C PHE A 124 22.78 0.28 -7.86
N LEU A 125 21.58 0.40 -7.29
CA LEU A 125 21.32 -0.14 -5.95
C LEU A 125 21.39 -1.65 -5.88
N SER A 126 21.01 -2.33 -6.96
CA SER A 126 21.11 -3.78 -7.04
C SER A 126 22.53 -4.29 -7.21
N GLN A 127 23.40 -3.54 -7.91
CA GLN A 127 24.84 -3.81 -7.94
C GLN A 127 25.43 -3.70 -6.54
N VAL A 128 25.05 -2.64 -5.80
CA VAL A 128 25.45 -2.44 -4.40
C VAL A 128 24.96 -3.61 -3.53
N GLN A 129 23.67 -3.96 -3.59
CA GLN A 129 23.09 -5.05 -2.81
C GLN A 129 23.72 -6.41 -3.12
N SER A 130 23.91 -6.73 -4.41
CA SER A 130 24.48 -8.01 -4.85
C SER A 130 25.93 -8.17 -4.38
N SER A 131 26.66 -7.06 -4.29
CA SER A 131 28.03 -7.07 -3.78
C SER A 131 28.07 -7.29 -2.27
N LEU A 132 27.08 -6.80 -1.51
CA LEU A 132 26.98 -7.07 -0.06
C LEU A 132 26.68 -8.53 0.25
N ASN A 133 25.94 -9.22 -0.62
CA ASN A 133 25.68 -10.65 -0.46
C ASN A 133 26.99 -11.48 -0.48
N LEU A 134 28.10 -10.92 -0.98
CA LEU A 134 29.43 -11.55 -0.91
C LEU A 134 30.04 -11.54 0.51
N LEU A 135 29.50 -10.75 1.44
CA LEU A 135 29.94 -10.71 2.84
C LEU A 135 29.42 -11.89 3.69
N GLY A 136 28.69 -12.83 3.06
CA GLY A 136 28.08 -13.99 3.69
C GLY A 136 26.56 -13.84 3.86
N PRO A 137 25.86 -14.90 4.30
CA PRO A 137 24.42 -14.84 4.52
C PRO A 137 24.14 -13.81 5.61
N VAL A 138 23.53 -12.68 5.26
CA VAL A 138 23.00 -11.72 6.23
C VAL A 138 21.86 -12.42 6.96
N ARG A 139 22.14 -13.02 8.13
CA ARG A 139 21.09 -13.65 8.95
C ARG A 139 20.43 -12.57 9.81
N ALA A 140 19.50 -11.86 9.21
CA ALA A 140 18.65 -10.89 9.89
C ALA A 140 17.52 -11.61 10.66
N THR A 141 17.79 -12.16 11.84
CA THR A 141 16.72 -12.45 12.83
C THR A 141 16.58 -11.29 13.80
N ARG A 142 15.97 -10.24 13.27
CA ARG A 142 15.27 -9.12 13.91
C ARG A 142 15.06 -8.17 12.77
N LEU A 143 13.83 -7.73 12.58
CA LEU A 143 13.48 -6.89 11.44
C LEU A 143 14.44 -5.69 11.42
N LEU A 144 15.19 -5.59 10.31
CA LEU A 144 16.34 -4.71 10.09
C LEU A 144 17.69 -5.22 10.62
N VAL A 145 18.18 -6.35 10.11
CA VAL A 145 19.60 -6.39 9.69
C VAL A 145 19.60 -6.33 8.17
N GLN A 146 19.32 -5.15 7.64
CA GLN A 146 19.82 -4.83 6.31
C GLN A 146 21.29 -4.41 6.52
N PRO A 147 22.23 -4.73 5.63
CA PRO A 147 23.63 -4.33 5.75
C PRO A 147 23.85 -2.80 5.64
N PHE A 148 22.87 -2.00 6.07
CA PHE A 148 22.76 -0.57 5.96
C PHE A 148 21.96 0.04 7.10
N ASN A 149 22.63 0.70 8.06
CA ASN A 149 21.93 1.46 9.10
C ASN A 149 21.78 2.95 8.78
N LYS A 150 22.56 3.50 7.84
CA LYS A 150 22.45 4.90 7.39
C LYS A 150 22.99 5.02 5.97
N ILE A 151 22.21 5.59 5.04
CA ILE A 151 22.81 6.30 3.90
C ILE A 151 23.01 7.74 4.36
N LEU A 152 24.23 8.26 4.30
CA LEU A 152 24.54 9.67 4.48
C LEU A 152 24.94 10.24 3.10
N PRO A 153 23.96 10.70 2.31
CA PRO A 153 24.24 11.41 1.07
C PRO A 153 24.78 12.79 1.44
N TRP A 154 26.02 13.12 1.10
CA TRP A 154 26.57 14.40 1.50
C TRP A 154 27.79 14.91 0.71
N LYS A 155 27.99 16.23 0.73
CA LYS A 155 29.16 16.94 0.20
C LYS A 155 30.41 16.92 1.09
N SER A 156 31.52 16.30 0.68
CA SER A 156 32.78 16.29 1.47
C SER A 156 33.29 17.68 1.87
N LYS A 157 34.38 17.74 2.66
CA LYS A 157 35.11 19.00 2.94
C LYS A 157 35.46 19.79 1.65
N THR A 158 35.49 19.12 0.49
CA THR A 158 35.75 19.68 -0.84
C THR A 158 34.49 20.11 -1.62
N ARG A 159 33.29 20.01 -1.03
CA ARG A 159 31.97 20.27 -1.62
C ARG A 159 31.50 19.31 -2.74
N LYS A 160 32.18 18.17 -2.94
CA LYS A 160 31.74 17.12 -3.89
C LYS A 160 30.70 16.21 -3.26
N ALA A 161 29.60 15.92 -3.97
CA ALA A 161 28.56 14.98 -3.54
C ALA A 161 29.11 13.56 -3.37
N GLU A 162 28.77 12.89 -2.28
CA GLU A 162 29.19 11.55 -1.90
C GLU A 162 27.99 10.78 -1.34
N LEU A 163 28.02 9.45 -1.44
CA LEU A 163 27.09 8.56 -0.76
C LEU A 163 27.88 7.70 0.20
N TRP A 164 27.60 7.82 1.49
CA TRP A 164 28.14 6.95 2.52
C TRP A 164 27.07 5.99 3.00
N VAL A 165 27.49 4.78 3.36
CA VAL A 165 26.65 3.73 3.91
C VAL A 165 27.26 3.18 5.19
N GLU A 166 26.45 2.96 6.22
CA GLU A 166 26.85 2.25 7.45
C GLU A 166 26.50 0.77 7.31
N ILE A 167 27.48 -0.13 7.26
CA ILE A 167 27.30 -1.57 7.09
C ILE A 167 27.38 -2.28 8.42
N GLU A 168 26.31 -2.95 8.80
CA GLU A 168 26.26 -3.91 9.90
C GLU A 168 26.71 -5.29 9.42
N LEU A 169 27.62 -5.92 10.16
CA LEU A 169 28.17 -7.23 9.84
C LEU A 169 27.42 -8.35 10.58
N ASN A 170 27.55 -9.59 10.11
CA ASN A 170 26.91 -10.71 10.78
C ASN A 170 27.42 -10.85 12.22
N PRO A 171 26.55 -11.24 13.19
CA PRO A 171 26.99 -11.60 14.53
C PRO A 171 28.14 -12.63 14.50
N GLY A 172 29.16 -12.41 15.31
CA GLY A 172 30.38 -13.25 15.32
C GLY A 172 31.37 -12.99 14.19
N THR A 173 31.19 -11.94 13.37
CA THR A 173 32.20 -11.50 12.40
C THR A 173 33.35 -10.78 13.13
N GLU A 174 34.58 -11.20 12.90
CA GLU A 174 35.78 -10.56 13.44
C GLU A 174 36.61 -9.91 12.33
N ILE A 175 36.76 -8.58 12.40
CA ILE A 175 37.63 -7.80 11.51
C ILE A 175 38.60 -6.99 12.38
N PRO A 176 39.93 -7.12 12.17
CA PRO A 176 40.92 -6.36 12.92
C PRO A 176 40.65 -4.84 12.84
N GLY A 177 40.45 -4.22 14.00
CA GLY A 177 40.26 -2.77 14.13
C GLY A 177 38.82 -2.27 13.95
N VAL A 178 37.85 -3.15 13.68
CA VAL A 178 36.42 -2.83 13.71
C VAL A 178 35.89 -3.19 15.10
N ARG A 179 35.00 -2.35 15.65
CA ARG A 179 34.39 -2.56 16.97
C ARG A 179 32.88 -2.44 16.84
N ASP A 180 32.16 -3.25 17.60
CA ASP A 180 30.76 -3.01 17.93
C ASP A 180 30.67 -1.74 18.78
N ARG A 181 30.12 -0.68 18.19
CA ARG A 181 30.08 0.65 18.80
C ARG A 181 28.87 0.80 19.71
N ASN A 182 27.73 0.23 19.30
CA ASN A 182 26.46 0.45 19.98
C ASN A 182 26.24 -0.60 21.10
N GLY A 183 27.05 -1.66 21.16
CA GLY A 183 27.02 -2.70 22.17
C GLY A 183 25.96 -3.79 21.92
N ASP A 184 25.44 -3.92 20.70
CA ASP A 184 24.43 -4.91 20.31
C ASP A 184 25.02 -6.26 19.85
N GLY A 185 26.34 -6.39 19.82
CA GLY A 185 27.07 -7.57 19.36
C GLY A 185 27.36 -7.58 17.86
N ILE A 186 27.05 -6.51 17.12
CA ILE A 186 27.21 -6.39 15.67
C ILE A 186 28.25 -5.29 15.35
N PRO A 187 29.42 -5.65 14.77
CA PRO A 187 30.40 -4.64 14.38
C PRO A 187 29.92 -3.80 13.18
N GLU A 188 30.12 -2.48 13.26
CA GLU A 188 29.73 -1.55 12.19
C GLU A 188 30.93 -0.95 11.43
N VAL A 189 30.79 -0.82 10.11
CA VAL A 189 31.75 -0.12 9.24
C VAL A 189 31.05 0.92 8.38
N TYR A 190 31.80 1.89 7.86
CA TYR A 190 31.27 2.99 7.06
C TYR A 190 31.95 2.99 5.71
N ALA A 191 31.20 2.89 4.62
CA ALA A 191 31.77 2.82 3.29
C ALA A 191 31.26 3.94 2.38
N GLN A 192 32.15 4.52 1.60
CA GLN A 192 31.80 5.47 0.55
C GLN A 192 31.52 4.70 -0.74
N ILE A 193 30.29 4.77 -1.22
CA ILE A 193 29.93 4.28 -2.55
C ILE A 193 30.84 4.95 -3.58
N ASN A 194 31.42 4.15 -4.46
CA ASN A 194 32.28 4.63 -5.52
C ASN A 194 31.49 5.62 -6.42
N PRO A 195 31.88 6.90 -6.46
CA PRO A 195 31.15 7.92 -7.22
C PRO A 195 31.20 7.67 -8.73
N ALA A 196 32.10 6.80 -9.23
CA ALA A 196 32.13 6.40 -10.64
C ALA A 196 30.96 5.49 -11.05
N LEU A 197 30.19 4.95 -10.10
CA LEU A 197 29.02 4.12 -10.39
C LEU A 197 27.76 4.92 -10.75
N LEU A 198 27.80 6.24 -10.58
CA LEU A 198 26.66 7.13 -10.82
C LEU A 198 27.09 8.29 -11.71
N SER A 199 26.14 8.83 -12.47
CA SER A 199 26.35 10.12 -13.10
C SER A 199 26.53 11.20 -12.02
N ARG A 200 27.43 12.16 -12.27
CA ARG A 200 27.68 13.26 -11.34
C ARG A 200 26.41 14.06 -11.07
N ASP A 201 25.62 14.33 -12.10
CA ASP A 201 24.42 15.17 -12.01
C ASP A 201 23.32 14.45 -11.22
N THR A 202 23.13 13.14 -11.44
CA THR A 202 22.20 12.30 -10.68
C THR A 202 22.55 12.27 -9.20
N LEU A 203 23.84 12.08 -8.89
CA LEU A 203 24.33 12.06 -7.52
C LEU A 203 24.18 13.43 -6.84
N GLU A 204 24.51 14.53 -7.54
CA GLU A 204 24.34 15.88 -7.03
C GLU A 204 22.86 16.22 -6.78
N ALA A 205 21.95 15.81 -7.67
CA ALA A 205 20.51 16.01 -7.53
C ALA A 205 19.94 15.25 -6.34
N PHE A 206 20.29 13.96 -6.17
CA PHE A 206 19.81 13.16 -5.04
C PHE A 206 20.32 13.68 -3.70
N VAL A 207 21.62 14.01 -3.61
CA VAL A 207 22.18 14.63 -2.40
C VAL A 207 21.47 15.94 -2.11
N HIS A 208 21.26 16.80 -3.12
CA HIS A 208 20.51 18.05 -2.94
C HIS A 208 19.09 17.81 -2.43
N TRP A 209 18.36 16.84 -2.99
CA TRP A 209 17.02 16.48 -2.53
C TRP A 209 17.02 16.05 -1.06
N VAL A 210 17.96 15.19 -0.64
CA VAL A 210 18.04 14.80 0.78
C VAL A 210 18.33 15.99 1.68
N GLU A 211 19.29 16.83 1.30
CA GLU A 211 19.75 17.96 2.11
C GLU A 211 18.73 19.10 2.20
N GLN A 212 17.95 19.35 1.14
CA GLN A 212 17.10 20.54 1.02
C GLN A 212 15.61 20.24 1.08
N VAL A 213 15.18 19.06 0.65
CA VAL A 213 13.77 18.69 0.58
C VAL A 213 13.47 17.73 1.73
N TYR A 214 13.99 16.50 1.66
CA TYR A 214 13.63 15.41 2.57
C TYR A 214 13.82 15.73 4.06
N THR A 215 14.91 16.44 4.39
CA THR A 215 15.29 16.73 5.78
C THR A 215 14.89 18.12 6.27
N ARG A 216 14.43 19.02 5.40
CA ARG A 216 14.21 20.44 5.75
C ARG A 216 12.81 20.97 5.46
N GLU A 217 12.15 20.51 4.41
CA GLU A 217 10.81 21.00 4.09
C GLU A 217 9.83 20.54 5.17
N LEU A 218 9.14 21.52 5.76
CA LEU A 218 8.08 21.25 6.73
C LEU A 218 6.82 20.88 5.96
N LEU A 219 6.29 19.70 6.26
CA LEU A 219 5.04 19.24 5.70
C LEU A 219 3.88 19.91 6.43
N ASP A 220 2.88 20.35 5.68
CA ASP A 220 1.59 20.72 6.24
C ASP A 220 0.76 19.47 6.58
N SER A 221 -0.42 19.66 7.17
CA SER A 221 -1.25 18.54 7.60
C SER A 221 -1.75 17.67 6.43
N ALA A 222 -2.02 18.24 5.25
CA ALA A 222 -2.43 17.49 4.07
C ALA A 222 -1.27 16.65 3.51
N GLN A 223 -0.06 17.18 3.54
CA GLN A 223 1.15 16.47 3.15
C GLN A 223 1.51 15.34 4.13
N VAL A 224 1.29 15.53 5.44
CA VAL A 224 1.44 14.46 6.45
C VAL A 224 0.43 13.34 6.23
N LEU A 225 -0.82 13.68 5.90
CA LEU A 225 -1.84 12.69 5.50
C LEU A 225 -1.39 11.90 4.27
N ALA A 226 -0.94 12.58 3.22
CA ALA A 226 -0.46 11.92 2.00
C ALA A 226 0.74 10.99 2.29
N TRP A 227 1.69 11.43 3.11
CA TRP A 227 2.80 10.59 3.59
C TRP A 227 2.29 9.32 4.28
N ALA A 228 1.35 9.45 5.22
CA ALA A 228 0.80 8.33 5.97
C ALA A 228 0.03 7.34 5.08
N GLN A 229 -0.77 7.85 4.13
CA GLN A 229 -1.51 7.03 3.16
C GLN A 229 -0.57 6.23 2.27
N ASN A 230 0.46 6.89 1.71
CA ASN A 230 1.44 6.24 0.84
C ASN A 230 2.20 5.15 1.59
N LEU A 231 2.59 5.42 2.83
CA LEU A 231 3.29 4.46 3.68
C LEU A 231 2.41 3.26 4.04
N ALA A 232 1.17 3.49 4.50
CA ALA A 232 0.24 2.41 4.84
C ALA A 232 -0.12 1.56 3.61
N GLY A 233 -0.34 2.17 2.45
CA GLY A 233 -0.60 1.47 1.19
C GLY A 233 0.57 0.61 0.74
N HIS A 234 1.80 1.12 0.83
CA HIS A 234 2.99 0.37 0.47
C HIS A 234 3.23 -0.85 1.39
N LEU A 235 3.01 -0.71 2.69
CA LEU A 235 3.26 -1.79 3.66
C LEU A 235 2.13 -2.83 3.72
N TYR A 236 0.93 -2.50 3.23
CA TYR A 236 -0.25 -3.34 3.37
C TYR A 236 -0.04 -4.80 2.91
N PRO A 237 0.48 -5.09 1.71
CA PRO A 237 0.48 -6.47 1.25
C PRO A 237 1.44 -7.39 2.03
N ALA A 238 2.35 -6.81 2.84
CA ALA A 238 3.24 -7.58 3.73
C ALA A 238 2.76 -7.59 5.18
N LEU A 239 2.20 -6.46 5.65
CA LEU A 239 1.95 -6.22 7.08
C LEU A 239 0.49 -5.91 7.41
N ASN A 240 -0.40 -5.96 6.42
CA ASN A 240 -1.83 -5.66 6.52
C ASN A 240 -2.11 -4.31 7.21
N THR A 241 -1.42 -3.27 6.74
CA THR A 241 -1.49 -1.91 7.30
C THR A 241 -2.62 -1.07 6.71
N ASP A 242 -3.25 -0.24 7.53
CA ASP A 242 -4.17 0.82 7.12
C ASP A 242 -4.07 2.01 8.10
N LEU A 243 -4.62 3.16 7.71
CA LEU A 243 -4.79 4.29 8.64
C LEU A 243 -6.03 4.06 9.51
N GLU A 244 -5.93 4.42 10.78
CA GLU A 244 -7.07 4.50 11.70
C GLU A 244 -7.71 5.88 11.57
N TRP A 245 -9.02 5.91 11.32
CA TRP A 245 -9.75 7.16 11.03
C TRP A 245 -10.63 7.63 12.17
N ASN A 246 -10.88 6.78 13.16
CA ASN A 246 -11.56 7.20 14.37
C ASN A 246 -10.56 7.73 15.40
N VAL A 247 -9.81 8.75 15.01
CA VAL A 247 -8.78 9.38 15.84
C VAL A 247 -9.35 10.70 16.35
N GLY A 248 -10.00 10.65 17.51
CA GLY A 248 -10.42 11.84 18.24
C GLY A 248 -9.25 12.53 18.95
N ASP A 249 -9.57 13.49 19.82
CA ASP A 249 -8.56 14.18 20.64
C ASP A 249 -7.85 13.27 21.65
N LEU A 250 -8.34 12.06 21.88
CA LEU A 250 -7.77 11.05 22.76
C LEU A 250 -7.89 9.67 22.10
N TRP A 251 -6.79 8.95 22.01
CA TRP A 251 -6.72 7.60 21.42
C TRP A 251 -5.97 6.63 22.35
N PRO A 252 -6.34 5.33 22.43
CA PRO A 252 -7.47 4.70 21.77
C PRO A 252 -8.79 5.00 22.48
N THR A 253 -9.88 4.97 21.71
CA THR A 253 -11.25 4.99 22.20
C THR A 253 -11.78 3.57 22.45
N ASP A 254 -11.25 2.57 21.75
CA ASP A 254 -11.58 1.16 21.93
C ASP A 254 -11.00 0.58 23.23
N SER A 255 -11.84 -0.12 23.99
CA SER A 255 -11.50 -0.73 25.26
C SER A 255 -10.44 -1.83 25.19
N LEU A 256 -10.32 -2.55 24.07
CA LEU A 256 -9.32 -3.58 23.84
C LEU A 256 -7.91 -2.98 23.81
N TYR A 257 -7.72 -1.93 23.01
CA TYR A 257 -6.42 -1.27 22.87
C TYR A 257 -6.09 -0.42 24.10
N LEU A 258 -7.10 0.09 24.81
CA LEU A 258 -6.90 0.74 26.09
C LEU A 258 -6.31 -0.24 27.13
N ARG A 259 -6.78 -1.50 27.17
CA ARG A 259 -6.19 -2.54 28.03
C ARG A 259 -4.75 -2.86 27.62
N ALA A 260 -4.48 -2.94 26.32
CA ALA A 260 -3.13 -3.14 25.82
C ALA A 260 -2.16 -2.02 26.22
N LEU A 261 -2.67 -0.80 26.32
CA LEU A 261 -1.95 0.37 26.83
C LEU A 261 -2.02 0.54 28.35
N GLN A 262 -2.47 -0.48 29.09
CA GLN A 262 -2.60 -0.45 30.56
C GLN A 262 -3.41 0.76 31.05
N GLY A 263 -4.45 1.14 30.31
CA GLY A 263 -5.33 2.28 30.64
C GLY A 263 -4.83 3.64 30.15
N ARG A 264 -3.66 3.73 29.51
CA ARG A 264 -3.08 5.00 29.03
C ARG A 264 -3.71 5.43 27.70
N LYS A 265 -3.87 6.74 27.54
CA LYS A 265 -4.34 7.39 26.31
C LYS A 265 -3.32 8.40 25.81
N ILE A 266 -3.25 8.55 24.50
CA ILE A 266 -2.43 9.51 23.78
C ILE A 266 -3.36 10.66 23.35
N ALA A 267 -3.01 11.87 23.77
CA ALA A 267 -3.76 13.07 23.41
C ALA A 267 -3.34 13.59 22.03
N HIS A 268 -4.32 14.04 21.25
CA HIS A 268 -4.22 14.65 19.93
C HIS A 268 -3.29 13.92 18.94
N PRO A 269 -3.53 12.62 18.65
CA PRO A 269 -2.70 11.93 17.67
C PRO A 269 -2.93 12.55 16.28
N THR A 270 -1.85 12.86 15.56
CA THR A 270 -1.95 13.36 14.19
C THR A 270 -2.24 12.21 13.23
N VAL A 271 -1.50 11.11 13.34
CA VAL A 271 -1.66 9.90 12.52
C VAL A 271 -1.65 8.67 13.41
N VAL A 272 -2.53 7.72 13.12
CA VAL A 272 -2.48 6.38 13.70
C VAL A 272 -2.49 5.38 12.55
N ILE A 273 -1.41 4.60 12.41
CA ILE A 273 -1.28 3.50 11.45
C ILE A 273 -1.52 2.19 12.21
N LYS A 274 -2.48 1.40 11.75
CA LYS A 274 -2.70 0.02 12.19
C LYS A 274 -1.96 -0.92 11.26
N GLY A 275 -1.42 -2.01 11.78
CA GLY A 275 -0.98 -3.17 10.99
C GLY A 275 -1.32 -4.47 11.70
N ASN A 276 -1.28 -5.58 10.96
CA ASN A 276 -1.62 -6.90 11.48
C ASN A 276 -0.64 -7.98 10.98
N PRO A 277 0.68 -7.85 11.26
CA PRO A 277 1.66 -8.87 10.87
C PRO A 277 1.31 -10.20 11.55
N LEU A 278 1.23 -11.28 10.75
CA LEU A 278 1.03 -12.65 11.23
C LEU A 278 -0.22 -12.83 12.14
N GLY A 279 -1.26 -12.03 11.92
CA GLY A 279 -2.51 -12.12 12.68
C GLY A 279 -2.51 -11.45 14.06
N LYS A 280 -1.44 -10.71 14.41
CA LYS A 280 -1.38 -9.87 15.60
C LYS A 280 -1.46 -8.39 15.25
N VAL A 281 -2.40 -7.67 15.85
CA VAL A 281 -2.60 -6.23 15.57
C VAL A 281 -1.56 -5.38 16.30
N HIS A 282 -0.94 -4.46 15.58
CA HIS A 282 -0.02 -3.42 16.07
C HIS A 282 -0.49 -2.03 15.63
N TYR A 283 -0.17 -1.01 16.44
CA TYR A 283 -0.44 0.39 16.14
C TYR A 283 0.82 1.24 16.20
N THR A 284 0.96 2.16 15.27
CA THR A 284 1.97 3.22 15.28
C THR A 284 1.28 4.57 15.35
N VAL A 285 1.58 5.35 16.38
CA VAL A 285 0.97 6.65 16.63
C VAL A 285 2.02 7.74 16.42
N ILE A 286 1.71 8.71 15.57
CA ILE A 286 2.53 9.90 15.32
C ILE A 286 1.74 11.13 15.76
N ASP A 287 2.29 11.89 16.70
CA ASP A 287 1.78 13.17 17.18
C ASP A 287 2.67 14.31 16.65
N VAL A 288 2.10 15.22 15.87
CA VAL A 288 2.74 16.45 15.43
C VAL A 288 2.05 17.62 16.13
N PRO A 289 2.70 18.27 17.11
CA PRO A 289 2.07 19.33 17.89
C PRO A 289 1.50 20.46 17.01
N GLY A 290 0.25 20.83 17.27
CA GLY A 290 -0.45 21.89 16.55
C GLY A 290 -1.11 21.44 15.23
N MET A 291 -0.90 20.19 14.79
CA MET A 291 -1.65 19.62 13.67
C MET A 291 -2.91 18.93 14.14
N LYS A 292 -3.99 19.10 13.37
CA LYS A 292 -5.22 18.32 13.57
C LYS A 292 -4.96 16.85 13.21
N ALA A 293 -5.67 15.94 13.86
CA ALA A 293 -5.73 14.54 13.45
C ALA A 293 -6.05 14.46 11.96
N VAL A 294 -5.34 13.59 11.25
CA VAL A 294 -5.49 13.38 9.81
C VAL A 294 -6.93 12.95 9.46
N ALA A 295 -7.58 12.20 10.36
CA ALA A 295 -9.01 11.92 10.32
C ALA A 295 -9.88 13.18 10.18
N ASN A 296 -9.47 14.27 10.82
CA ASN A 296 -10.18 15.56 10.84
C ASN A 296 -9.80 16.49 9.67
N LEU A 297 -8.81 16.15 8.84
CA LEU A 297 -8.43 16.94 7.68
C LEU A 297 -9.29 16.60 6.46
N ASN A 298 -9.57 15.30 6.27
CA ASN A 298 -10.55 14.86 5.28
C ASN A 298 -11.96 15.43 5.56
N SER A 299 -12.27 15.75 6.82
CA SER A 299 -13.53 16.39 7.21
C SER A 299 -13.53 17.93 7.19
N ASN A 300 -12.37 18.59 7.11
CA ASN A 300 -12.28 20.07 7.15
C ASN A 300 -11.81 20.71 5.83
N LEU A 301 -11.07 19.99 4.97
CA LEU A 301 -10.84 20.40 3.57
C LEU A 301 -12.15 20.43 2.76
N SER A 302 -13.24 19.99 3.38
CA SER A 302 -14.61 19.88 2.89
C SER A 302 -15.56 20.96 3.44
N SER A 303 -15.06 22.02 4.10
CA SER A 303 -15.89 23.15 4.58
C SER A 303 -16.09 24.27 3.54
N GLY A 304 -16.19 23.91 2.26
CA GLY A 304 -16.85 24.80 1.29
C GLY A 304 -18.34 24.74 1.60
N ALA A 305 -18.96 25.92 1.80
CA ALA A 305 -20.38 26.08 2.14
C ALA A 305 -21.23 25.00 1.46
N GLY A 306 -21.75 24.07 2.25
CA GLY A 306 -22.78 23.17 1.75
C GLY A 306 -23.91 24.06 1.31
N ASP A 307 -24.19 24.10 0.02
CA ASP A 307 -25.45 24.63 -0.46
C ASP A 307 -26.53 23.92 0.36
N GLU A 308 -27.35 24.71 1.06
CA GLU A 308 -28.54 24.24 1.77
C GLU A 308 -29.48 23.60 0.74
N ARG A 309 -29.19 22.36 0.35
CA ARG A 309 -30.11 21.54 -0.42
C ARG A 309 -31.25 21.20 0.53
N ALA A 310 -32.44 21.66 0.18
CA ALA A 310 -33.65 21.28 0.89
C ALA A 310 -33.71 19.75 1.01
N PRO A 311 -34.12 19.21 2.17
CA PRO A 311 -34.20 17.76 2.36
C PRO A 311 -35.16 17.18 1.33
N THR A 312 -34.61 16.48 0.34
CA THR A 312 -35.38 15.64 -0.59
C THR A 312 -35.64 14.32 0.12
N SER A 313 -36.85 13.79 -0.01
CA SER A 313 -37.19 12.47 0.55
C SER A 313 -36.23 11.45 -0.04
N LYS A 314 -35.34 10.91 0.79
CA LYS A 314 -34.42 9.85 0.40
C LYS A 314 -35.21 8.55 0.26
N ILE A 315 -35.38 8.10 -0.98
CA ILE A 315 -36.02 6.83 -1.31
C ILE A 315 -35.06 6.07 -2.21
N ALA A 316 -34.72 4.84 -1.83
CA ALA A 316 -33.87 4.00 -2.65
C ALA A 316 -34.59 3.62 -3.93
N ASP A 317 -33.87 3.61 -5.05
CA ASP A 317 -34.39 3.04 -6.28
C ASP A 317 -34.46 1.52 -6.13
N ARG A 318 -35.64 0.94 -6.36
CA ARG A 318 -35.88 -0.52 -6.27
C ARG A 318 -36.14 -1.15 -7.64
N ASN A 319 -35.99 -0.39 -8.73
CA ASN A 319 -36.17 -0.92 -10.07
C ASN A 319 -35.10 -1.96 -10.40
N LEU A 320 -35.51 -3.06 -11.03
CA LEU A 320 -34.57 -4.04 -11.57
C LEU A 320 -33.80 -3.40 -12.73
N PRO A 321 -32.49 -3.20 -12.61
CA PRO A 321 -31.76 -2.40 -13.58
C PRO A 321 -31.33 -3.25 -14.77
N GLN A 322 -31.15 -2.64 -15.95
CA GLN A 322 -30.84 -3.35 -17.19
C GLN A 322 -29.54 -4.17 -17.09
N ASN A 323 -28.53 -3.67 -16.37
CA ASN A 323 -27.29 -4.40 -16.12
C ASN A 323 -27.51 -5.72 -15.38
N TYR A 324 -28.51 -5.80 -14.50
CA TYR A 324 -28.85 -7.05 -13.81
C TYR A 324 -29.25 -8.12 -14.83
N VAL A 325 -30.19 -7.78 -15.71
CA VAL A 325 -30.71 -8.70 -16.75
C VAL A 325 -29.60 -9.12 -17.72
N GLU A 326 -28.79 -8.16 -18.16
CA GLU A 326 -27.65 -8.41 -19.06
C GLU A 326 -26.58 -9.32 -18.42
N ASN A 327 -26.33 -9.17 -17.12
CA ASN A 327 -25.40 -10.01 -16.38
C ASN A 327 -25.93 -11.45 -16.26
N MET A 328 -27.18 -11.64 -15.82
CA MET A 328 -27.78 -12.98 -15.67
C MET A 328 -27.74 -13.75 -16.99
N ALA A 329 -28.22 -13.14 -18.08
CA ALA A 329 -28.24 -13.78 -19.40
C ALA A 329 -26.84 -14.17 -19.88
N ARG A 330 -25.83 -13.35 -19.57
CA ARG A 330 -24.44 -13.64 -19.92
C ARG A 330 -23.87 -14.79 -19.09
N TRP A 331 -24.08 -14.82 -17.78
CA TRP A 331 -23.58 -15.93 -16.95
C TRP A 331 -24.28 -17.26 -17.29
N GLU A 332 -25.58 -17.23 -17.60
CA GLU A 332 -26.29 -18.40 -18.13
C GLU A 332 -25.67 -18.90 -19.43
N GLN A 333 -25.34 -18.00 -20.36
CA GLN A 333 -24.66 -18.35 -21.60
C GLN A 333 -23.26 -18.93 -21.36
N GLU A 334 -22.44 -18.26 -20.54
CA GLU A 334 -21.10 -18.72 -20.16
C GLU A 334 -21.15 -20.15 -19.58
N LEU A 335 -22.09 -20.43 -18.67
CA LEU A 335 -22.26 -21.77 -18.11
C LEU A 335 -22.76 -22.78 -19.15
N ALA A 336 -23.69 -22.39 -20.03
CA ALA A 336 -24.24 -23.26 -21.06
C ALA A 336 -23.18 -23.72 -22.07
N GLU A 337 -22.21 -22.87 -22.40
CA GLU A 337 -21.08 -23.19 -23.30
C GLU A 337 -20.18 -24.31 -22.73
N HIS A 338 -20.14 -24.46 -21.40
CA HIS A 338 -19.29 -25.44 -20.71
C HIS A 338 -20.07 -26.58 -20.01
N GLY A 339 -21.39 -26.47 -19.90
CA GLY A 339 -22.30 -27.45 -19.31
C GLY A 339 -22.34 -27.46 -17.78
N SER A 340 -21.19 -27.37 -17.10
CA SER A 340 -21.10 -27.18 -15.64
C SER A 340 -19.83 -26.43 -15.25
N TYR A 341 -19.78 -25.83 -14.06
CA TYR A 341 -18.57 -25.16 -13.57
C TYR A 341 -17.38 -26.11 -13.41
N GLU A 342 -17.62 -27.38 -13.03
CA GLU A 342 -16.60 -28.41 -12.93
C GLU A 342 -16.05 -28.81 -14.31
N ASN A 343 -16.91 -28.91 -15.31
CA ASN A 343 -16.48 -29.17 -16.68
C ASN A 343 -15.70 -27.98 -17.25
N TRP A 344 -16.13 -26.76 -16.94
CA TRP A 344 -15.41 -25.55 -17.30
C TRP A 344 -14.02 -25.53 -16.67
N GLU A 345 -13.91 -25.71 -15.36
CA GLU A 345 -12.62 -25.82 -14.67
C GLU A 345 -11.73 -26.91 -15.27
N LYS A 346 -12.31 -28.09 -15.55
CA LYS A 346 -11.59 -29.21 -16.15
C LYS A 346 -11.00 -28.84 -17.52
N SER A 347 -11.71 -28.06 -18.32
CA SER A 347 -11.21 -27.57 -19.61
C SER A 347 -10.00 -26.64 -19.49
N LEU A 348 -9.82 -26.00 -18.33
CA LEU A 348 -8.74 -25.05 -18.05
C LEU A 348 -7.51 -25.70 -17.37
N GLN A 349 -7.54 -27.00 -17.06
CA GLN A 349 -6.50 -27.70 -16.28
C GLN A 349 -5.10 -27.63 -16.91
N VAL A 350 -5.00 -27.52 -18.24
CA VAL A 350 -3.72 -27.38 -18.95
C VAL A 350 -2.94 -26.15 -18.49
N TRP A 351 -3.64 -25.07 -18.12
CA TRP A 351 -3.03 -23.84 -17.58
C TRP A 351 -3.08 -23.81 -16.05
N ARG A 352 -4.18 -24.26 -15.44
CA ARG A 352 -4.36 -24.19 -13.98
C ARG A 352 -3.37 -25.07 -13.22
N ASN A 353 -3.14 -26.33 -13.64
CA ASN A 353 -2.28 -27.24 -12.91
C ASN A 353 -0.82 -26.74 -12.81
N PRO A 354 -0.16 -26.31 -13.91
CA PRO A 354 1.20 -25.75 -13.82
C PRO A 354 1.28 -24.48 -12.96
N LEU A 355 0.25 -23.62 -13.00
CA LEU A 355 0.23 -22.39 -12.21
C LEU A 355 0.05 -22.66 -10.72
N GLN A 356 -0.81 -23.61 -10.35
CA GLN A 356 -0.96 -24.08 -8.96
C GLN A 356 0.34 -24.72 -8.45
N GLN A 357 0.99 -25.57 -9.25
CA GLN A 357 2.29 -26.14 -8.90
C GLN A 357 3.33 -25.04 -8.68
N ARG A 358 3.44 -24.09 -9.61
CA ARG A 358 4.35 -22.96 -9.50
C ARG A 358 4.10 -22.14 -8.23
N MET A 359 2.85 -21.94 -7.83
CA MET A 359 2.53 -21.24 -6.58
C MET A 359 2.92 -22.03 -5.33
N ALA A 360 2.81 -23.36 -5.36
CA ALA A 360 3.17 -24.24 -4.26
C ALA A 360 4.70 -24.31 -4.05
N GLU A 361 5.47 -24.12 -5.11
CA GLU A 361 6.95 -24.09 -5.09
C GLU A 361 7.54 -22.76 -4.61
N LEU A 362 6.74 -21.68 -4.51
CA LEU A 362 7.19 -20.38 -4.03
C LEU A 362 7.25 -20.33 -2.50
N ASP A 363 8.37 -19.80 -1.98
CA ASP A 363 8.53 -19.44 -0.57
C ASP A 363 7.33 -18.63 -0.06
N ALA A 364 6.91 -18.86 1.18
CA ALA A 364 5.72 -18.22 1.76
C ALA A 364 5.80 -16.68 1.78
N SER A 365 7.02 -16.13 1.88
CA SER A 365 7.30 -14.69 1.85
C SER A 365 7.32 -14.07 0.45
N THR A 366 7.31 -14.89 -0.61
CA THR A 366 7.28 -14.39 -1.99
C THR A 366 5.85 -14.15 -2.43
N HIS A 367 5.53 -12.90 -2.73
CA HIS A 367 4.18 -12.47 -3.12
C HIS A 367 4.08 -11.99 -4.58
N GLY A 368 5.20 -11.77 -5.27
CA GLY A 368 5.27 -11.42 -6.69
C GLY A 368 5.75 -12.59 -7.55
N LEU A 369 5.29 -12.64 -8.80
CA LEU A 369 5.66 -13.63 -9.80
C LEU A 369 6.02 -12.95 -11.11
N VAL A 370 7.02 -13.47 -11.81
CA VAL A 370 7.36 -13.06 -13.19
C VAL A 370 6.50 -13.85 -14.18
N GLY A 371 5.88 -13.22 -15.17
CA GLY A 371 5.17 -13.91 -16.25
C GLY A 371 6.12 -14.71 -17.14
N GLN A 372 5.56 -15.51 -18.06
CA GLN A 372 6.36 -16.05 -19.16
C GLN A 372 6.87 -14.94 -20.08
N ASN A 373 6.10 -13.86 -20.23
CA ASN A 373 6.64 -12.58 -20.68
C ASN A 373 7.30 -11.86 -19.47
N PRO A 374 8.63 -11.70 -19.43
CA PRO A 374 9.33 -11.17 -18.27
C PRO A 374 9.02 -9.70 -17.95
N GLU A 375 8.43 -8.95 -18.88
CA GLU A 375 7.97 -7.58 -18.61
C GLU A 375 6.75 -7.51 -17.69
N TRP A 376 6.00 -8.61 -17.59
CA TRP A 376 4.74 -8.67 -16.84
C TRP A 376 4.95 -9.36 -15.50
N LEU A 377 4.54 -8.66 -14.44
CA LEU A 377 4.60 -9.18 -13.07
C LEU A 377 3.19 -9.42 -12.53
N TYR A 378 3.03 -10.46 -11.72
CA TYR A 378 1.74 -10.87 -11.18
C TYR A 378 1.80 -11.03 -9.67
N PHE A 379 0.70 -10.70 -9.01
CA PHE A 379 0.57 -10.86 -7.57
C PHE A 379 0.04 -12.24 -7.23
N ARG A 380 0.64 -12.91 -6.24
CA ARG A 380 0.34 -14.30 -5.86
C ARG A 380 -1.13 -14.51 -5.49
N ARG A 381 -1.74 -13.57 -4.76
CA ARG A 381 -3.17 -13.69 -4.37
C ARG A 381 -4.12 -13.50 -5.55
N SER A 382 -3.75 -12.67 -6.54
CA SER A 382 -4.53 -12.57 -7.78
C SER A 382 -4.52 -13.89 -8.54
N LEU A 383 -3.37 -14.58 -8.57
CA LEU A 383 -3.27 -15.90 -9.16
C LEU A 383 -4.07 -16.94 -8.35
N ALA A 384 -3.98 -16.90 -7.02
CA ALA A 384 -4.75 -17.78 -6.12
C ALA A 384 -6.25 -17.70 -6.38
N TYR A 385 -6.80 -16.49 -6.55
CA TYR A 385 -8.18 -16.29 -6.96
C TYR A 385 -8.47 -16.91 -8.33
N SER A 386 -7.64 -16.61 -9.35
CA SER A 386 -7.88 -17.08 -10.71
C SER A 386 -7.80 -18.59 -10.88
N VAL A 387 -6.96 -19.28 -10.09
CA VAL A 387 -6.86 -20.76 -10.08
C VAL A 387 -7.59 -21.41 -8.90
N GLY A 388 -8.35 -20.62 -8.13
CA GLY A 388 -9.07 -21.05 -6.95
C GLY A 388 -10.34 -21.84 -7.28
N GLY A 389 -10.92 -22.42 -6.22
CA GLY A 389 -12.18 -23.15 -6.28
C GLY A 389 -13.41 -22.27 -6.02
N ASP A 390 -14.53 -22.92 -5.70
CA ASP A 390 -15.80 -22.27 -5.35
C ASP A 390 -15.63 -21.30 -4.17
N VAL A 391 -15.90 -20.01 -4.39
CA VAL A 391 -15.73 -18.92 -3.42
C VAL A 391 -16.55 -19.17 -2.14
N GLN A 392 -17.68 -19.87 -2.23
CA GLN A 392 -18.52 -20.15 -1.07
C GLN A 392 -18.08 -21.39 -0.28
N LYS A 393 -17.13 -22.19 -0.80
CA LYS A 393 -16.64 -23.43 -0.16
C LYS A 393 -15.26 -23.27 0.46
N GLN A 394 -14.89 -22.03 0.79
CA GLN A 394 -13.64 -21.70 1.44
C GLN A 394 -13.69 -22.05 2.95
N GLY A 395 -12.56 -21.85 3.64
CA GLY A 395 -12.47 -22.06 5.09
C GLY A 395 -13.40 -21.15 5.91
N GLU A 396 -13.49 -21.42 7.21
CA GLU A 396 -14.30 -20.63 8.16
C GLU A 396 -13.91 -19.14 8.12
N ASN A 397 -14.90 -18.25 8.06
CA ASN A 397 -14.75 -16.79 7.88
C ASN A 397 -14.09 -16.32 6.57
N ALA A 398 -13.98 -17.18 5.54
CA ALA A 398 -13.45 -16.79 4.23
C ALA A 398 -14.54 -16.50 3.17
N ASP A 399 -15.76 -17.05 3.33
CA ASP A 399 -16.90 -16.77 2.45
C ASP A 399 -17.39 -15.31 2.63
N PRO A 400 -17.37 -14.46 1.57
CA PRO A 400 -17.80 -13.07 1.66
C PRO A 400 -19.32 -12.86 1.76
N THR A 401 -20.12 -13.89 1.44
CA THR A 401 -21.55 -13.75 1.12
C THR A 401 -22.32 -13.09 2.26
N ALA A 402 -22.22 -13.65 3.47
CA ALA A 402 -22.94 -13.14 4.63
C ALA A 402 -22.58 -11.66 4.92
N ALA A 403 -21.31 -11.30 4.76
CA ALA A 403 -20.84 -9.95 5.04
C ALA A 403 -21.30 -8.92 4.00
N LEU A 404 -21.34 -9.30 2.71
CA LEU A 404 -21.84 -8.45 1.63
C LEU A 404 -23.35 -8.24 1.72
N ILE A 405 -24.12 -9.32 1.94
CA ILE A 405 -25.59 -9.25 2.03
C ILE A 405 -26.03 -8.50 3.29
N THR A 406 -25.36 -8.70 4.44
CA THR A 406 -25.65 -7.94 5.66
C THR A 406 -25.40 -6.46 5.46
N PHE A 407 -24.27 -6.10 4.83
CA PHE A 407 -23.95 -4.70 4.56
C PHE A 407 -24.95 -4.05 3.59
N LYS A 408 -25.34 -4.75 2.52
CA LYS A 408 -26.41 -4.30 1.62
C LYS A 408 -27.70 -4.03 2.38
N SER A 409 -28.14 -4.99 3.20
CA SER A 409 -29.38 -4.87 3.99
C SER A 409 -29.34 -3.65 4.90
N LYS A 410 -28.19 -3.40 5.54
CA LYS A 410 -27.97 -2.22 6.40
C LYS A 410 -28.04 -0.89 5.65
N LEU A 411 -27.58 -0.84 4.40
CA LEU A 411 -27.73 0.34 3.55
C LEU A 411 -29.17 0.53 3.08
N GLU A 412 -29.88 -0.55 2.79
CA GLU A 412 -31.28 -0.52 2.38
C GLU A 412 -32.22 -0.09 3.50
N GLU A 413 -31.92 -0.43 4.77
CA GLU A 413 -32.59 0.12 5.96
C GLU A 413 -32.50 1.65 6.03
N LEU A 414 -31.47 2.24 5.41
CA LEU A 414 -31.24 3.67 5.32
C LEU A 414 -31.68 4.27 3.99
N GLU A 415 -32.46 3.54 3.18
CA GLU A 415 -32.87 3.94 1.82
C GLU A 415 -31.67 4.34 0.93
N THR A 416 -30.54 3.66 1.09
CA THR A 416 -29.31 3.84 0.31
C THR A 416 -29.13 2.68 -0.66
N ASN A 417 -28.95 2.97 -1.95
CA ASN A 417 -28.61 1.95 -2.93
C ASN A 417 -27.17 1.44 -2.71
N MET A 418 -26.92 0.18 -3.07
CA MET A 418 -25.59 -0.41 -3.08
C MET A 418 -25.28 -0.97 -4.46
N LEU A 419 -24.09 -0.64 -4.99
CA LEU A 419 -23.56 -1.18 -6.23
C LEU A 419 -22.23 -1.88 -5.93
N PHE A 420 -22.12 -3.17 -6.20
CA PHE A 420 -20.89 -3.93 -6.02
C PHE A 420 -20.10 -4.00 -7.33
N VAL A 421 -18.81 -3.66 -7.26
CA VAL A 421 -17.92 -3.57 -8.42
C VAL A 421 -16.63 -4.36 -8.17
N PRO A 422 -16.63 -5.68 -8.44
CA PRO A 422 -15.43 -6.49 -8.35
C PRO A 422 -14.49 -6.15 -9.50
N VAL A 423 -13.28 -5.67 -9.19
CA VAL A 423 -12.25 -5.39 -10.20
C VAL A 423 -11.52 -6.69 -10.55
N PRO A 424 -11.63 -7.20 -11.79
CA PRO A 424 -11.05 -8.48 -12.19
C PRO A 424 -9.53 -8.39 -12.13
N PRO A 425 -8.81 -9.40 -11.60
CA PRO A 425 -7.37 -9.31 -11.49
C PRO A 425 -6.70 -9.32 -12.87
N LYS A 426 -5.51 -8.71 -12.95
CA LYS A 426 -4.65 -8.72 -14.14
C LYS A 426 -4.38 -10.14 -14.70
N THR A 427 -4.44 -11.16 -13.84
CA THR A 427 -4.31 -12.58 -14.22
C THR A 427 -5.43 -13.07 -15.14
N GLU A 428 -6.63 -12.49 -15.06
CA GLU A 428 -7.77 -12.83 -15.94
C GLU A 428 -7.81 -11.99 -17.21
N VAL A 429 -7.19 -10.81 -17.19
CA VAL A 429 -7.22 -9.87 -18.32
C VAL A 429 -6.01 -10.06 -19.23
N TYR A 430 -4.84 -10.36 -18.66
CA TYR A 430 -3.57 -10.57 -19.36
C TYR A 430 -2.96 -11.92 -19.01
N GLY A 431 -3.78 -12.98 -19.00
CA GLY A 431 -3.34 -14.35 -18.69
C GLY A 431 -2.34 -14.92 -19.71
N GLU A 432 -2.37 -14.45 -20.96
CA GLU A 432 -1.44 -14.88 -22.01
C GLU A 432 0.01 -14.49 -21.73
N HIS A 433 0.24 -13.39 -21.01
CA HIS A 433 1.59 -12.98 -20.61
C HIS A 433 2.08 -13.75 -19.37
N LEU A 434 1.15 -14.33 -18.60
CA LEU A 434 1.46 -15.19 -17.48
C LEU A 434 1.88 -16.59 -17.96
N THR A 435 1.18 -17.17 -18.94
CA THR A 435 1.39 -18.55 -19.41
C THR A 435 2.18 -18.67 -20.70
N GLY A 436 2.30 -17.59 -21.48
CA GLY A 436 2.84 -17.61 -22.84
C GLY A 436 1.86 -18.11 -23.90
N ASP A 437 0.62 -18.45 -23.51
CA ASP A 437 -0.41 -18.97 -24.41
C ASP A 437 -1.39 -17.86 -24.81
N SER A 438 -1.37 -17.47 -26.08
CA SER A 438 -2.21 -16.40 -26.63
C SER A 438 -3.71 -16.71 -26.58
N SER A 439 -4.12 -17.97 -26.45
CA SER A 439 -5.54 -18.33 -26.33
C SER A 439 -6.18 -17.80 -25.04
N LEU A 440 -5.39 -17.57 -23.98
CA LEU A 440 -5.88 -16.95 -22.74
C LEU A 440 -6.23 -15.47 -22.89
N SER A 441 -5.87 -14.83 -24.00
CA SER A 441 -6.14 -13.40 -24.19
C SER A 441 -7.63 -13.02 -24.26
N ALA A 442 -8.50 -13.99 -24.55
CA ALA A 442 -9.95 -13.85 -24.64
C ALA A 442 -10.72 -14.90 -23.81
N THR A 443 -10.02 -15.69 -22.99
CA THR A 443 -10.61 -16.79 -22.23
C THR A 443 -10.90 -16.34 -20.80
N ILE A 444 -12.14 -16.54 -20.34
CA ILE A 444 -12.47 -16.39 -18.92
C ILE A 444 -11.80 -17.53 -18.14
N PHE A 445 -10.84 -17.17 -17.29
CA PHE A 445 -9.93 -18.13 -16.66
C PHE A 445 -10.40 -18.64 -15.28
N ASN A 446 -11.41 -18.01 -14.68
CA ASN A 446 -11.89 -18.33 -13.35
C ASN A 446 -13.41 -18.59 -13.33
N PRO A 447 -13.86 -19.83 -13.62
CA PRO A 447 -15.28 -20.18 -13.64
C PRO A 447 -15.97 -19.95 -12.29
N TRP A 448 -15.27 -20.22 -11.18
CA TRP A 448 -15.83 -20.11 -9.84
C TRP A 448 -16.05 -18.66 -9.41
N GLY A 449 -15.21 -17.74 -9.87
CA GLY A 449 -15.47 -16.31 -9.74
C GLY A 449 -16.76 -15.90 -10.47
N ARG A 450 -17.01 -16.44 -11.68
CA ARG A 450 -18.25 -16.18 -12.43
C ARG A 450 -19.47 -16.70 -11.69
N LYS A 451 -19.41 -17.96 -11.23
CA LYS A 451 -20.45 -18.57 -10.39
C LYS A 451 -20.79 -17.65 -9.23
N TYR A 452 -19.78 -17.22 -8.49
CA TYR A 452 -19.99 -16.41 -7.30
C TYR A 452 -20.67 -15.06 -7.57
N LEU A 453 -20.32 -14.39 -8.67
CA LEU A 453 -20.99 -13.14 -9.06
C LEU A 453 -22.44 -13.37 -9.48
N ASN A 454 -22.72 -14.51 -10.13
CA ASN A 454 -24.09 -14.92 -10.43
C ASN A 454 -24.89 -15.16 -9.14
N ASP A 455 -24.36 -15.99 -8.23
CA ASP A 455 -25.02 -16.30 -6.96
C ASP A 455 -25.30 -15.03 -6.13
N LEU A 456 -24.32 -14.11 -6.04
CA LEU A 456 -24.53 -12.83 -5.36
C LEU A 456 -25.66 -12.01 -5.97
N GLN A 457 -25.76 -12.01 -7.30
CA GLN A 457 -26.81 -11.26 -7.99
C GLN A 457 -28.17 -11.93 -7.80
N GLU A 458 -28.25 -13.27 -7.79
CA GLU A 458 -29.45 -14.03 -7.40
C GLU A 458 -29.89 -13.73 -5.96
N ASP A 459 -28.94 -13.50 -5.06
CA ASP A 459 -29.19 -13.01 -3.68
C ASP A 459 -29.56 -11.51 -3.62
N GLY A 460 -29.78 -10.88 -4.77
CA GLY A 460 -30.28 -9.51 -4.90
C GLY A 460 -29.20 -8.43 -4.82
N MET A 461 -27.91 -8.77 -4.89
CA MET A 461 -26.84 -7.78 -5.03
C MET A 461 -26.83 -7.21 -6.46
N GLU A 462 -26.70 -5.89 -6.59
CA GLU A 462 -26.46 -5.29 -7.89
C GLU A 462 -24.96 -5.30 -8.23
N VAL A 463 -24.59 -5.91 -9.35
CA VAL A 463 -23.18 -6.10 -9.73
C VAL A 463 -22.82 -5.36 -11.04
N VAL A 464 -21.69 -4.66 -11.05
CA VAL A 464 -21.01 -4.25 -12.29
C VAL A 464 -19.85 -5.20 -12.55
N ASP A 465 -20.06 -6.12 -13.51
CA ASP A 465 -19.04 -7.07 -13.93
C ASP A 465 -18.12 -6.45 -15.00
N LEU A 466 -16.88 -6.16 -14.60
CA LEU A 466 -15.89 -5.47 -15.45
C LEU A 466 -15.10 -6.40 -16.37
N LEU A 467 -15.02 -7.71 -16.08
CA LEU A 467 -14.21 -8.65 -16.87
C LEU A 467 -14.56 -8.66 -18.37
N PRO A 468 -15.83 -8.85 -18.78
CA PRO A 468 -16.17 -8.85 -20.20
C PRO A 468 -15.84 -7.51 -20.88
N LEU A 469 -16.03 -6.39 -20.18
CA LEU A 469 -15.71 -5.06 -20.69
C LEU A 469 -14.20 -4.91 -20.94
N TYR A 470 -13.38 -5.45 -20.05
CA TYR A 470 -11.93 -5.40 -20.19
C TYR A 470 -11.44 -6.31 -21.32
N LEU A 471 -11.99 -7.51 -21.45
CA LEU A 471 -11.66 -8.40 -22.56
C LEU A 471 -12.03 -7.77 -23.92
N THR A 472 -13.18 -7.11 -24.02
CA THR A 472 -13.58 -6.35 -25.22
C THR A 472 -12.68 -5.14 -25.46
N ALA A 473 -12.39 -4.33 -24.44
CA ALA A 473 -11.55 -3.14 -24.59
C ALA A 473 -10.13 -3.48 -25.05
N LYS A 474 -9.55 -4.55 -24.50
CA LYS A 474 -8.24 -5.08 -24.89
C LYS A 474 -8.19 -5.56 -26.36
N GLN A 475 -9.29 -6.09 -26.88
CA GLN A 475 -9.37 -6.50 -28.29
C GLN A 475 -9.48 -5.29 -29.24
N ASN A 476 -10.11 -4.21 -28.78
CA ASN A 476 -10.41 -3.04 -29.60
C ASN A 476 -9.30 -1.97 -29.60
N SER A 477 -8.37 -2.02 -28.64
CA SER A 477 -7.30 -1.03 -28.49
C SER A 477 -5.98 -1.69 -28.09
N PRO A 478 -4.83 -1.23 -28.63
CA PRO A 478 -3.52 -1.67 -28.15
C PRO A 478 -3.13 -1.06 -26.79
N GLU A 479 -3.90 -0.11 -26.27
CA GLU A 479 -3.66 0.49 -24.97
C GLU A 479 -3.82 -0.53 -23.84
N LEU A 480 -2.93 -0.47 -22.85
CA LEU A 480 -2.97 -1.40 -21.73
C LEU A 480 -4.04 -0.99 -20.73
N LEU A 481 -4.83 -1.95 -20.27
CA LEU A 481 -5.80 -1.74 -19.19
C LEU A 481 -5.17 -1.87 -17.80
N TYR A 482 -3.97 -2.46 -17.74
CA TYR A 482 -3.21 -2.70 -16.53
C TYR A 482 -1.75 -2.32 -16.70
N GLN A 483 -1.16 -1.83 -15.63
CA GLN A 483 0.28 -1.61 -15.56
C GLN A 483 1.01 -2.97 -15.54
N LYS A 484 2.10 -3.09 -16.31
CA LYS A 484 2.81 -4.37 -16.48
C LYS A 484 3.39 -4.90 -15.17
N ARG A 485 3.94 -4.02 -14.34
CA ARG A 485 4.68 -4.35 -13.11
C ARG A 485 3.91 -4.09 -11.81
N ASP A 486 2.65 -3.68 -11.92
CA ASP A 486 1.81 -3.28 -10.79
C ASP A 486 0.49 -4.07 -10.76
N THR A 487 -0.16 -4.16 -9.60
CA THR A 487 -1.48 -4.80 -9.48
C THR A 487 -2.63 -3.96 -10.04
N HIS A 488 -2.46 -2.64 -10.16
CA HIS A 488 -3.52 -1.70 -10.51
C HIS A 488 -3.70 -1.55 -12.03
N TRP A 489 -4.89 -1.07 -12.39
CA TRP A 489 -5.20 -0.67 -13.75
C TRP A 489 -4.27 0.46 -14.22
N ASP A 490 -4.18 0.61 -15.54
CA ASP A 490 -3.69 1.83 -16.18
C ASP A 490 -4.90 2.75 -16.48
N LEU A 491 -4.64 3.98 -16.93
CA LEU A 491 -5.68 4.99 -17.21
C LEU A 491 -6.84 4.43 -18.08
N PRO A 492 -6.60 3.72 -19.20
CA PRO A 492 -7.69 3.16 -20.02
C PRO A 492 -8.58 2.18 -19.25
N GLY A 493 -8.01 1.29 -18.43
CA GLY A 493 -8.77 0.34 -17.62
C GLY A 493 -9.67 1.03 -16.60
N MET A 494 -9.13 2.03 -15.90
CA MET A 494 -9.91 2.85 -14.97
C MET A 494 -11.06 3.58 -15.67
N LEU A 495 -10.83 4.14 -16.86
CA LEU A 495 -11.85 4.88 -17.61
C LEU A 495 -12.98 3.97 -18.07
N VAL A 496 -12.70 2.74 -18.52
CA VAL A 496 -13.72 1.74 -18.85
C VAL A 496 -14.64 1.47 -17.64
N ALA A 497 -14.06 1.29 -16.45
CA ALA A 497 -14.82 1.11 -15.23
C ALA A 497 -15.64 2.37 -14.88
N ALA A 498 -15.02 3.56 -14.94
CA ALA A 498 -15.67 4.84 -14.66
C ALA A 498 -16.89 5.07 -15.54
N GLU A 499 -16.76 4.78 -16.85
CA GLU A 499 -17.83 4.94 -17.83
C GLU A 499 -18.99 3.99 -17.58
N LYS A 500 -18.73 2.70 -17.34
CA LYS A 500 -19.80 1.74 -17.05
C LYS A 500 -20.55 2.10 -15.76
N ILE A 501 -19.82 2.48 -14.71
CA ILE A 501 -20.41 2.88 -13.44
C ILE A 501 -21.22 4.17 -13.62
N ALA A 502 -20.69 5.17 -14.33
CA ALA A 502 -21.40 6.43 -14.60
C ALA A 502 -22.68 6.20 -15.42
N GLN A 503 -22.64 5.32 -16.42
CA GLN A 503 -23.84 4.92 -17.18
C GLN A 503 -24.91 4.34 -16.25
N ARG A 504 -24.52 3.46 -15.32
CA ARG A 504 -25.47 2.89 -14.36
C ARG A 504 -26.02 3.94 -13.39
N ILE A 505 -25.17 4.85 -12.91
CA ILE A 505 -25.60 5.93 -11.99
C ILE A 505 -26.70 6.78 -12.62
N LYS A 506 -26.54 7.13 -13.90
CA LYS A 506 -27.50 7.95 -14.65
C LYS A 506 -28.88 7.30 -14.81
N GLN A 507 -28.99 5.99 -14.58
CA GLN A 507 -30.24 5.23 -14.67
C GLN A 507 -31.00 5.16 -13.35
N TYR A 508 -30.41 5.57 -12.22
CA TYR A 508 -31.15 5.62 -10.96
C TYR A 508 -32.25 6.70 -11.00
N ALA A 509 -33.44 6.38 -10.47
CA ALA A 509 -34.60 7.26 -10.47
C ALA A 509 -34.33 8.63 -9.82
N TRP A 510 -33.53 8.66 -8.75
CA TRP A 510 -33.17 9.88 -8.03
C TRP A 510 -32.12 10.76 -8.74
N TYR A 511 -31.46 10.26 -9.80
CA TYR A 511 -30.32 10.97 -10.42
C TYR A 511 -30.71 12.35 -10.98
N ALA A 512 -31.83 12.42 -11.71
CA ALA A 512 -32.28 13.67 -12.32
C ALA A 512 -32.69 14.74 -11.30
N GLU A 513 -33.17 14.31 -10.12
CA GLU A 513 -33.59 15.20 -9.03
C GLU A 513 -32.42 15.99 -8.43
N LEU A 514 -31.20 15.46 -8.53
CA LEU A 514 -29.99 16.07 -7.98
C LEU A 514 -29.35 17.14 -8.87
N GLN A 515 -29.97 17.43 -10.03
CA GLN A 515 -29.54 18.46 -10.99
C GLN A 515 -28.06 18.32 -11.36
N PRO A 516 -27.66 17.20 -12.00
CA PRO A 516 -26.27 16.97 -12.38
C PRO A 516 -25.76 18.05 -13.34
N ASP A 517 -24.56 18.55 -13.09
CA ASP A 517 -23.87 19.51 -13.95
C ASP A 517 -22.50 18.97 -14.35
N THR A 518 -22.39 18.43 -15.56
CA THR A 518 -21.11 17.97 -16.12
C THR A 518 -20.24 19.12 -16.62
N ALA A 519 -20.81 20.30 -16.90
CA ALA A 519 -20.09 21.42 -17.50
C ALA A 519 -19.14 22.10 -16.50
N ARG A 520 -19.38 21.95 -15.18
CA ARG A 520 -18.45 22.42 -14.14
C ARG A 520 -17.14 21.63 -14.09
N PHE A 521 -17.04 20.49 -14.75
CA PHE A 521 -15.85 19.65 -14.72
C PHE A 521 -15.00 19.78 -15.99
N SER A 522 -13.68 19.69 -15.82
CA SER A 522 -12.70 19.62 -16.91
C SER A 522 -11.61 18.61 -16.60
N THR A 523 -10.74 18.36 -17.58
CA THR A 523 -9.62 17.42 -17.44
C THR A 523 -8.31 17.99 -17.96
N GLU A 524 -7.21 17.55 -17.36
CA GLU A 524 -5.85 17.88 -17.78
C GLU A 524 -5.02 16.61 -17.89
N ALA A 525 -4.38 16.39 -19.04
CA ALA A 525 -3.46 15.28 -19.23
C ALA A 525 -2.14 15.55 -18.51
N THR A 526 -1.62 14.53 -17.83
CA THR A 526 -0.35 14.59 -17.10
C THR A 526 0.35 13.22 -17.12
N THR A 527 1.50 13.12 -16.47
CA THR A 527 2.20 11.84 -16.27
C THR A 527 2.66 11.70 -14.83
N TYR A 528 2.89 10.46 -14.43
CA TYR A 528 3.53 10.12 -13.16
C TYR A 528 4.50 8.95 -13.37
N THR A 529 5.46 8.80 -12.46
CA THR A 529 6.46 7.73 -12.53
C THR A 529 6.17 6.71 -11.45
N ARG A 530 6.16 5.41 -11.81
CA ARG A 530 5.86 4.32 -10.90
C ARG A 530 6.67 3.08 -11.24
N LEU A 531 7.22 2.44 -10.20
CA LEU A 531 7.95 1.16 -10.34
C LEU A 531 7.00 -0.02 -10.58
N GLY A 532 5.89 -0.02 -9.86
CA GLY A 532 4.98 -1.14 -9.77
C GLY A 532 5.14 -1.87 -8.44
N ASP A 533 4.04 -1.99 -7.70
CA ASP A 533 3.98 -2.60 -6.38
C ASP A 533 4.42 -4.08 -6.37
N VAL A 534 4.35 -4.79 -7.50
CA VAL A 534 4.76 -6.20 -7.60
C VAL A 534 6.28 -6.35 -7.64
N VAL A 535 7.02 -5.33 -8.10
CA VAL A 535 8.49 -5.40 -8.17
C VAL A 535 9.07 -5.66 -6.78
N GLU A 536 8.63 -4.91 -5.77
CA GLU A 536 9.07 -5.05 -4.39
C GLU A 536 8.62 -6.37 -3.73
N ARG A 537 7.83 -7.18 -4.43
CA ARG A 537 7.33 -8.49 -3.98
C ARG A 537 8.02 -9.66 -4.65
N LEU A 538 8.91 -9.40 -5.60
CA LEU A 538 9.78 -10.41 -6.17
C LEU A 538 10.92 -10.73 -5.19
N PRO A 539 11.57 -11.90 -5.33
CA PRO A 539 12.83 -12.17 -4.66
C PRO A 539 13.86 -11.07 -4.95
N ASP A 540 14.64 -10.67 -3.94
CA ASP A 540 15.62 -9.57 -4.04
C ASP A 540 16.59 -9.73 -5.23
N SER A 541 16.94 -10.96 -5.59
CA SER A 541 17.81 -11.29 -6.73
C SER A 541 17.23 -10.89 -8.09
N VAL A 542 15.91 -10.69 -8.18
CA VAL A 542 15.18 -10.44 -9.44
C VAL A 542 14.68 -9.00 -9.53
N GLN A 543 14.44 -8.31 -8.40
CA GLN A 543 13.90 -6.94 -8.39
C GLN A 543 14.73 -5.96 -9.23
N SER A 544 16.05 -6.16 -9.26
CA SER A 544 17.04 -5.38 -10.01
C SER A 544 16.80 -5.24 -11.51
N GLN A 545 16.04 -6.17 -12.07
CA GLN A 545 15.77 -6.26 -13.51
C GLN A 545 14.70 -5.25 -13.96
N TYR A 546 14.03 -4.59 -13.01
CA TYR A 546 12.88 -3.73 -13.26
C TYR A 546 13.18 -2.28 -12.87
N GLY A 547 12.80 -1.34 -13.74
CA GLY A 547 12.85 0.09 -13.51
C GLY A 547 11.47 0.71 -13.40
N ALA A 548 11.41 2.00 -13.08
CA ALA A 548 10.14 2.72 -13.08
C ALA A 548 9.67 3.08 -14.49
N ASP A 549 8.37 2.97 -14.71
CA ASP A 549 7.69 3.39 -15.93
C ASP A 549 7.11 4.80 -15.73
N THR A 550 7.05 5.59 -16.81
CA THR A 550 6.31 6.85 -16.83
C THR A 550 4.96 6.59 -17.50
N LEU A 551 3.89 6.80 -16.74
CA LEU A 551 2.52 6.43 -17.10
C LEU A 551 1.67 7.68 -17.34
N PRO A 552 0.74 7.65 -18.30
CA PRO A 552 -0.21 8.73 -18.50
C PRO A 552 -1.24 8.78 -17.38
N ALA A 553 -1.71 9.98 -17.08
CA ALA A 553 -2.82 10.22 -16.18
C ALA A 553 -3.69 11.36 -16.71
N LEU A 554 -4.95 11.39 -16.25
CA LEU A 554 -5.89 12.44 -16.57
C LEU A 554 -6.46 13.00 -15.26
N ARG A 555 -6.04 14.21 -14.89
CA ARG A 555 -6.54 14.89 -13.70
C ARG A 555 -7.90 15.51 -13.98
N VAL A 556 -8.76 15.54 -12.97
CA VAL A 556 -10.07 16.17 -13.03
C VAL A 556 -10.07 17.45 -12.22
N PHE A 557 -10.68 18.47 -12.77
CA PHE A 557 -10.90 19.76 -12.13
C PHE A 557 -12.40 20.05 -12.07
N ALA A 558 -12.84 20.74 -11.02
CA ALA A 558 -14.17 21.32 -10.91
C ALA A 558 -14.01 22.84 -10.75
N GLU A 559 -14.67 23.62 -11.62
CA GLU A 559 -14.63 25.08 -11.60
C GLU A 559 -13.19 25.64 -11.63
N GLY A 560 -12.31 24.97 -12.36
CA GLY A 560 -10.90 25.35 -12.49
C GLY A 560 -10.00 24.97 -11.31
N GLN A 561 -10.52 24.28 -10.28
CA GLN A 561 -9.73 23.77 -9.15
C GLN A 561 -9.59 22.24 -9.20
N PRO A 562 -8.47 21.65 -8.75
CA PRO A 562 -8.33 20.20 -8.68
C PRO A 562 -9.51 19.57 -7.92
N TYR A 563 -10.21 18.64 -8.55
CA TYR A 563 -11.41 18.08 -7.97
C TYR A 563 -11.08 17.03 -6.91
N GLN A 564 -11.68 17.14 -5.74
CA GLN A 564 -11.62 16.11 -4.71
C GLN A 564 -13.03 15.89 -4.17
N GLY A 565 -13.42 14.62 -4.05
CA GLY A 565 -14.69 14.23 -3.45
C GLY A 565 -14.86 14.78 -2.04
N LYS A 566 -16.06 15.28 -1.73
CA LYS A 566 -16.36 15.94 -0.45
C LYS A 566 -17.33 15.09 0.38
N ARG A 567 -17.19 15.18 1.71
CA ARG A 567 -18.19 14.68 2.65
C ARG A 567 -19.55 15.30 2.35
N GLY A 568 -20.62 14.51 2.43
CA GLY A 568 -21.98 14.94 2.06
C GLY A 568 -22.28 14.79 0.57
N ALA A 569 -21.35 14.23 -0.24
CA ALA A 569 -21.66 13.82 -1.59
C ALA A 569 -22.82 12.81 -1.62
N PRO A 570 -23.73 12.88 -2.62
CA PRO A 570 -24.82 11.92 -2.77
C PRO A 570 -24.33 10.51 -3.13
N ILE A 571 -23.06 10.36 -3.49
CA ILE A 571 -22.46 9.09 -3.89
C ILE A 571 -21.16 8.92 -3.11
N VAL A 572 -20.96 7.74 -2.53
CA VAL A 572 -19.71 7.37 -1.85
C VAL A 572 -19.15 6.11 -2.50
N ILE A 573 -17.91 6.17 -2.97
CA ILE A 573 -17.15 5.00 -3.36
C ILE A 573 -16.35 4.53 -2.15
N ILE A 574 -16.48 3.26 -1.81
CA ILE A 574 -15.65 2.60 -0.80
C ILE A 574 -14.84 1.50 -1.46
N GLY A 575 -13.59 1.33 -1.06
CA GLY A 575 -12.75 0.34 -1.70
C GLY A 575 -11.36 0.17 -1.14
N ASP A 576 -10.57 -0.59 -1.90
CA ASP A 576 -9.15 -0.81 -1.64
C ASP A 576 -8.27 0.21 -2.40
N SER A 577 -6.99 -0.11 -2.58
CA SER A 577 -6.05 0.76 -3.29
C SER A 577 -6.47 1.13 -4.72
N PHE A 578 -7.36 0.38 -5.39
CA PHE A 578 -7.93 0.79 -6.69
C PHE A 578 -8.72 2.10 -6.60
N THR A 579 -9.32 2.42 -5.46
CA THR A 579 -10.00 3.71 -5.26
C THR A 579 -9.04 4.82 -4.85
N GLY A 580 -7.84 4.50 -4.34
CA GLY A 580 -6.93 5.48 -3.74
C GLY A 580 -5.71 5.86 -4.57
N VAL A 581 -5.10 4.93 -5.30
CA VAL A 581 -3.77 5.13 -5.90
C VAL A 581 -3.74 6.32 -6.86
N MET A 582 -4.61 6.34 -7.88
CA MET A 582 -4.67 7.45 -8.83
C MET A 582 -5.42 8.66 -8.25
N GLU A 583 -6.29 8.44 -7.26
CA GLU A 583 -7.09 9.49 -6.62
C GLU A 583 -6.22 10.40 -5.73
N SER A 584 -5.32 9.82 -4.91
CA SER A 584 -4.62 10.54 -3.83
C SER A 584 -3.09 10.46 -3.88
N THR A 585 -2.51 9.42 -4.49
CA THR A 585 -1.06 9.18 -4.45
C THR A 585 -0.36 9.66 -5.72
N ASP A 586 -0.70 9.04 -6.86
CA ASP A 586 0.04 9.16 -8.10
C ASP A 586 -0.44 10.34 -8.95
N ALA A 587 -1.54 10.14 -9.68
CA ALA A 587 -2.11 11.15 -10.53
C ALA A 587 -2.57 12.36 -9.70
N LYS A 588 -3.13 12.14 -8.49
CA LYS A 588 -3.77 13.14 -7.62
C LYS A 588 -4.93 13.82 -8.33
N ASN A 589 -6.15 13.50 -7.90
CA ASN A 589 -7.40 13.97 -8.52
C ASN A 589 -7.65 13.35 -9.91
N GLY A 590 -6.99 12.21 -10.21
CA GLY A 590 -7.16 11.46 -11.46
C GLY A 590 -7.59 10.02 -11.22
N GLY A 591 -8.34 9.78 -10.12
CA GLY A 591 -8.82 8.46 -9.74
C GLY A 591 -10.25 8.18 -10.20
N ILE A 592 -10.73 6.98 -9.87
CA ILE A 592 -12.04 6.48 -10.28
C ILE A 592 -13.19 7.39 -9.81
N GLY A 593 -13.09 7.94 -8.59
CA GLY A 593 -14.11 8.83 -8.04
C GLY A 593 -14.15 10.16 -8.77
N ALA A 594 -12.98 10.75 -9.03
CA ALA A 594 -12.86 11.98 -9.81
C ALA A 594 -13.46 11.83 -11.23
N HIS A 595 -13.15 10.72 -11.92
CA HIS A 595 -13.67 10.49 -13.26
C HIS A 595 -15.17 10.19 -13.28
N ILE A 596 -15.69 9.44 -12.32
CA ILE A 596 -17.14 9.24 -12.20
C ILE A 596 -17.83 10.59 -11.96
N ALA A 597 -17.34 11.42 -11.02
CA ALA A 597 -17.91 12.73 -10.73
C ALA A 597 -18.02 13.61 -11.99
N ARG A 598 -16.94 13.68 -12.78
CA ARG A 598 -16.94 14.36 -14.08
C ARG A 598 -17.98 13.80 -15.05
N LEU A 599 -18.09 12.47 -15.13
CA LEU A 599 -18.98 11.81 -16.08
C LEU A 599 -20.46 11.98 -15.72
N ILE A 600 -20.79 12.10 -14.43
CA ILE A 600 -22.17 12.20 -13.94
C ILE A 600 -22.58 13.61 -13.50
N GLY A 601 -21.64 14.55 -13.38
CA GLY A 601 -21.94 15.93 -12.97
C GLY A 601 -22.33 16.10 -11.49
N LEU A 602 -22.14 15.08 -10.65
CA LEU A 602 -22.42 15.08 -9.22
C LEU A 602 -21.13 14.84 -8.44
N ASP A 603 -21.07 15.33 -7.20
CA ASP A 603 -19.96 15.01 -6.32
C ASP A 603 -19.99 13.52 -5.92
N VAL A 604 -18.80 12.96 -5.78
CA VAL A 604 -18.52 11.57 -5.40
C VAL A 604 -17.43 11.58 -4.35
N GLU A 605 -17.73 11.12 -3.14
CA GLU A 605 -16.74 10.92 -2.07
C GLU A 605 -16.02 9.58 -2.27
N VAL A 606 -14.73 9.51 -1.92
CA VAL A 606 -13.94 8.27 -1.95
C VAL A 606 -13.40 7.95 -0.56
N ILE A 607 -13.68 6.73 -0.09
CA ILE A 607 -13.15 6.18 1.16
C ILE A 607 -12.34 4.93 0.85
N THR A 608 -11.02 5.07 0.91
CA THR A 608 -10.08 3.98 0.61
C THR A 608 -9.54 3.35 1.89
N SER A 609 -9.74 2.04 2.07
CA SER A 609 -8.98 1.22 3.02
C SER A 609 -7.83 0.54 2.32
N TRP A 610 -6.59 0.92 2.63
CA TRP A 610 -5.43 0.45 1.89
C TRP A 610 -5.26 -1.06 2.06
N GLY A 611 -5.63 -1.80 1.01
CA GLY A 611 -5.71 -3.26 1.01
C GLY A 611 -6.72 -3.90 1.97
N GLY A 612 -7.46 -3.10 2.71
CA GLY A 612 -8.59 -3.58 3.50
C GLY A 612 -9.88 -3.57 2.69
N GLY A 613 -9.88 -4.09 1.45
CA GLY A 613 -11.08 -4.12 0.60
C GLY A 613 -12.33 -4.57 1.37
N PRO A 614 -12.30 -5.75 2.04
CA PRO A 614 -13.40 -6.23 2.90
C PRO A 614 -13.74 -5.37 4.13
N ASN A 615 -12.72 -4.71 4.71
CA ASN A 615 -12.80 -3.98 5.98
C ASN A 615 -13.30 -2.53 5.82
N VAL A 616 -13.30 -1.99 4.61
CA VAL A 616 -13.72 -0.61 4.32
C VAL A 616 -15.19 -0.34 4.69
N ARG A 617 -16.03 -1.39 4.77
CA ARG A 617 -17.44 -1.31 5.22
C ARG A 617 -17.56 -0.72 6.63
N SER A 618 -16.81 -1.28 7.58
CA SER A 618 -16.77 -0.80 8.97
C SER A 618 -16.29 0.64 9.07
N ARG A 619 -15.37 1.02 8.18
CA ARG A 619 -14.84 2.38 8.12
C ARG A 619 -15.86 3.38 7.61
N LEU A 620 -16.59 3.05 6.55
CA LEU A 620 -17.72 3.87 6.07
C LEU A 620 -18.74 4.03 7.19
N TRP A 621 -19.18 2.92 7.79
CA TRP A 621 -20.27 2.92 8.75
C TRP A 621 -19.95 3.79 9.96
N ARG A 622 -18.75 3.66 10.55
CA ARG A 622 -18.30 4.49 11.67
C ARG A 622 -18.12 5.96 11.29
N ALA A 623 -17.61 6.24 10.09
CA ALA A 623 -17.22 7.59 9.72
C ALA A 623 -18.33 8.42 9.08
N ARG A 624 -19.39 7.79 8.55
CA ARG A 624 -20.42 8.43 7.72
C ARG A 624 -21.85 8.05 8.08
N GLN A 625 -22.12 7.55 9.29
CA GLN A 625 -23.47 7.11 9.66
C GLN A 625 -24.55 8.19 9.44
N ALA A 626 -24.24 9.45 9.79
CA ALA A 626 -25.16 10.57 9.60
C ALA A 626 -25.40 10.88 8.11
N GLU A 627 -24.35 10.89 7.29
CA GLU A 627 -24.46 11.13 5.85
C GLU A 627 -25.16 9.96 5.15
N LEU A 628 -24.91 8.72 5.59
CA LEU A 628 -25.64 7.53 5.15
C LEU A 628 -27.11 7.60 5.51
N GLN A 629 -27.50 8.31 6.56
CA GLN A 629 -28.91 8.49 6.89
C GLN A 629 -29.58 9.58 6.03
N ASN A 630 -28.86 10.66 5.71
CA ASN A 630 -29.47 11.88 5.18
C ASN A 630 -29.14 12.15 3.69
N ASP A 631 -27.87 12.00 3.30
CA ASP A 631 -27.33 12.59 2.07
C ASP A 631 -27.06 11.54 1.00
N VAL A 632 -26.38 10.45 1.36
CA VAL A 632 -25.85 9.45 0.43
C VAL A 632 -26.99 8.66 -0.21
N ARG A 633 -27.15 8.75 -1.52
CA ARG A 633 -28.11 7.96 -2.33
C ARG A 633 -27.54 6.62 -2.75
N LEU A 634 -26.22 6.53 -2.95
CA LEU A 634 -25.54 5.35 -3.45
C LEU A 634 -24.19 5.12 -2.78
N VAL A 635 -23.97 3.89 -2.33
CA VAL A 635 -22.64 3.37 -1.97
C VAL A 635 -22.16 2.44 -3.08
N ILE A 636 -21.02 2.77 -3.68
CA ILE A 636 -20.34 1.93 -4.66
C ILE A 636 -19.22 1.21 -3.95
N TYR A 637 -19.31 -0.11 -3.84
CA TYR A 637 -18.28 -0.92 -3.22
C TYR A 637 -17.37 -1.51 -4.30
N LEU A 638 -16.22 -0.87 -4.51
CA LEU A 638 -15.25 -1.20 -5.55
C LEU A 638 -13.97 -1.76 -4.93
N MET A 639 -13.65 -3.02 -5.22
CA MET A 639 -12.45 -3.68 -4.69
C MET A 639 -11.93 -4.75 -5.64
N ALA A 640 -10.66 -5.12 -5.51
CA ALA A 640 -10.08 -6.21 -6.27
C ALA A 640 -10.83 -7.53 -5.99
N ALA A 641 -11.29 -8.20 -7.05
CA ALA A 641 -12.01 -9.47 -6.95
C ALA A 641 -11.19 -10.56 -6.26
N ARG A 642 -9.84 -10.46 -6.29
CA ARG A 642 -8.93 -11.36 -5.57
C ARG A 642 -9.21 -11.46 -4.06
N ASP A 643 -9.78 -10.42 -3.45
CA ASP A 643 -10.09 -10.42 -2.01
C ASP A 643 -11.41 -11.14 -1.69
N LEU A 644 -12.12 -11.66 -2.71
CA LEU A 644 -13.21 -12.62 -2.51
C LEU A 644 -12.69 -14.02 -2.15
N TYR A 645 -11.42 -14.32 -2.43
CA TYR A 645 -10.82 -15.63 -2.20
C TYR A 645 -9.60 -15.56 -1.28
N GLU A 646 -9.61 -16.37 -0.22
CA GLU A 646 -8.59 -16.51 0.82
C GLU A 646 -8.08 -15.16 1.31
N TYR A 647 -9.00 -14.25 1.63
CA TYR A 647 -8.64 -12.96 2.20
C TYR A 647 -8.05 -13.13 3.61
N PRO A 648 -6.80 -12.70 3.87
CA PRO A 648 -6.12 -12.96 5.14
C PRO A 648 -6.82 -12.34 6.37
N GLY A 649 -7.57 -11.26 6.18
CA GLY A 649 -8.31 -10.60 7.26
C GLY A 649 -9.66 -11.24 7.58
N GLY A 650 -10.10 -12.22 6.77
CA GLY A 650 -11.43 -12.81 6.85
C GLY A 650 -12.57 -11.83 6.50
N TRP A 651 -13.76 -12.38 6.39
CA TRP A 651 -15.00 -11.66 6.13
C TRP A 651 -15.89 -11.74 7.36
N ASP A 652 -15.85 -10.70 8.19
CA ASP A 652 -16.72 -10.56 9.35
C ASP A 652 -18.05 -9.89 8.94
N PRO A 653 -19.20 -10.58 9.07
CA PRO A 653 -20.50 -10.02 8.76
C PRO A 653 -20.93 -8.90 9.72
N GLU A 654 -20.41 -8.86 10.94
CA GLU A 654 -20.77 -7.90 11.98
C GLU A 654 -19.86 -6.66 12.02
N SER A 655 -18.89 -6.58 11.11
CA SER A 655 -17.91 -5.49 11.06
C SER A 655 -18.53 -4.18 10.54
N PHE A 656 -19.10 -3.41 11.47
CA PHE A 656 -19.69 -2.08 11.27
C PHE A 656 -19.15 -1.03 12.23
#